data_AF-A0A103XI12-F1
#
_entry.id   AF-A0A103XI12-F1
#
_cell.length_a   1.000
_cell.length_b   1.000
_cell.length_c   1.000
_cell.angle_alpha   90.00
_cell.angle_beta   90.00
_cell.angle_gamma   90.00
#
_symmetry.space_group_name_H-M   'P 1'
#
loop_
_entity.id
_entity.type
_entity.pdbx_description
1 polymer ?
#
loop_
_entity_poly.entity_id
_entity_poly.type
_entity_poly.pdbx_seq_one_letter_code
_entity_poly.pdbx_strand_id
1 'polypeptide(L)'
;SDLPTFRLGIEIRSPQQNIYARILLNLTDNFGRFFDRKFHLQGSPMVNGLDSTSNLEIDQCKAEIKRLQESEAQIKALSVNYAALLKEREDRISRLNDENSSLKKNLDASRSENLKTSASSPSGYKKNRSFGKRVQNGVALKEDAPGNGVAHSFQPTMIQNKMGNSTTEGNEKELSDLLEEKSRSLAALQVTHEQQIKQLREELDKERGKLASLHFRFQEEQKLNRSFQEEENSLKADKENMLAEMNKIRDELSRKLFEIRHLQMELNRRENAEANDVAEDLRRIVATLEKENSDLKMEKNELKVALEVAGKSLAPNSNGMHEVPGSFPGKEELESSLQKLEKDLKETSRERDKALQQLNRLKQHLLEKESEDSEKMDEDSKIIEGLRENNENLRAQIRHLEKSLDRALAGQEEVKMTNNNELQKSKEIIDDLSKKVASLRSLVDAKNVELLNLQTALGQYYAEIEAKEHLERELASAREESARLSEHLKEAFQQVETAKKEKEECLEKLSQAERLLAEGKGRVNKLEEDNTKLRRALEQSMTRLNRMSMDSDFSVDRRIVIKLLVTYFQRNHSKEVLDLMVRMLGFSEEDKQRIGLAQQGAGKSVVRGVFGLPGRLVGGILGGAPADNPANRGKKGKRENLRKMLMDLEKTKMQVQIQLAQTSSKQNSVIQSFQLFLSPHRTAIILDFRDKFPDTN
;
A
#
# COMPACT_ATOMS: atom_id res chain seq x y z
N SER A 1 4.67 -12.80 2.28
CA SER A 1 3.59 -12.75 3.27
C SER A 1 3.36 -11.30 3.65
N ASP A 2 2.10 -10.88 3.61
CA ASP A 2 1.52 -9.75 4.35
C ASP A 2 2.16 -8.35 4.19
N LEU A 3 1.77 -7.70 3.08
CA LEU A 3 1.61 -6.25 2.99
C LEU A 3 0.16 -5.99 2.56
N PRO A 4 -0.63 -5.16 3.27
CA PRO A 4 -2.04 -5.00 2.98
C PRO A 4 -2.25 -4.15 1.72
N THR A 5 -2.72 -4.78 0.65
CA THR A 5 -3.19 -4.06 -0.55
C THR A 5 -4.51 -3.36 -0.23
N PHE A 6 -4.51 -2.03 -0.18
CA PHE A 6 -5.75 -1.24 -0.10
C PHE A 6 -6.59 -1.45 -1.37
N ARG A 7 -7.55 -2.39 -1.33
CA ARG A 7 -8.67 -2.38 -2.28
C ARG A 7 -9.63 -1.26 -1.89
N LEU A 8 -9.89 -0.35 -2.82
CA LEU A 8 -11.05 0.54 -2.69
C LEU A 8 -12.32 -0.31 -2.71
N GLY A 9 -13.05 -0.31 -1.59
CA GLY A 9 -14.44 -0.75 -1.59
C GLY A 9 -15.30 0.26 -2.35
N ILE A 10 -16.15 -0.24 -3.25
CA ILE A 10 -17.14 0.59 -3.94
C ILE A 10 -18.29 0.83 -2.95
N GLU A 11 -18.14 1.88 -2.14
CA GLU A 11 -19.15 2.34 -1.21
C GLU A 11 -20.31 2.99 -1.99
N ILE A 12 -21.51 2.40 -1.91
CA ILE A 12 -22.73 2.94 -2.55
C ILE A 12 -23.17 4.18 -1.75
N ARG A 13 -22.53 5.32 -2.01
CA ARG A 13 -22.84 6.61 -1.39
C ARG A 13 -24.16 7.17 -1.90
N SER A 14 -24.92 7.79 -1.00
CA SER A 14 -26.17 8.44 -1.35
C SER A 14 -25.94 9.58 -2.36
N PRO A 15 -26.95 9.91 -3.21
CA PRO A 15 -26.79 10.94 -4.25
C PRO A 15 -26.30 12.30 -3.71
N GLN A 16 -26.65 12.63 -2.47
CA GLN A 16 -26.21 13.85 -1.80
C GLN A 16 -24.71 13.84 -1.48
N GLN A 17 -24.16 12.74 -0.95
CA GLN A 17 -22.73 12.61 -0.68
C GLN A 17 -21.87 12.63 -1.96
N ASN A 18 -22.42 12.12 -3.07
CA ASN A 18 -21.74 12.11 -4.38
C ASN A 18 -21.62 13.55 -4.96
N ILE A 19 -22.60 14.42 -4.70
CA ILE A 19 -22.55 15.84 -5.06
C ILE A 19 -21.48 16.58 -4.23
N TYR A 20 -21.44 16.39 -2.91
CA TYR A 20 -20.40 16.99 -2.06
C TYR A 20 -18.99 16.52 -2.43
N ALA A 21 -18.80 15.23 -2.77
CA ALA A 21 -17.52 14.71 -3.25
C ALA A 21 -17.09 15.35 -4.58
N ARG A 22 -18.01 15.55 -5.53
CA ARG A 22 -17.74 16.26 -6.80
C ARG A 22 -17.41 17.74 -6.62
N ILE A 23 -18.05 18.41 -5.66
CA ILE A 23 -17.74 19.81 -5.32
C ILE A 23 -16.33 19.91 -4.73
N LEU A 24 -15.98 19.04 -3.79
CA LEU A 24 -14.63 18.98 -3.20
C LEU A 24 -13.55 18.67 -4.25
N LEU A 25 -13.78 17.72 -5.15
CA LEU A 25 -12.87 17.39 -6.26
C LEU A 25 -12.66 18.58 -7.20
N ASN A 26 -13.72 19.28 -7.61
CA ASN A 26 -13.61 20.48 -8.47
C ASN A 26 -12.91 21.66 -7.77
N LEU A 27 -13.00 21.77 -6.44
CA LEU A 27 -12.23 22.76 -5.67
C LEU A 27 -10.74 22.38 -5.60
N THR A 28 -10.40 21.12 -5.33
CA THR A 28 -8.99 20.67 -5.33
C THR A 28 -8.33 20.74 -6.71
N ASP A 29 -9.04 20.40 -7.78
CA ASP A 29 -8.52 20.44 -9.17
C ASP A 29 -8.26 21.86 -9.68
N ASN A 30 -8.93 22.87 -9.12
CA ASN A 30 -8.68 24.28 -9.42
C ASN A 30 -7.55 24.85 -8.55
N PHE A 31 -7.44 24.42 -7.28
CA PHE A 31 -6.31 24.81 -6.43
C PHE A 31 -4.98 24.20 -6.90
N GLY A 32 -4.95 22.93 -7.32
CA GLY A 32 -3.74 22.28 -7.85
C GLY A 32 -3.19 22.98 -9.10
N ARG A 33 -4.06 23.28 -10.06
CA ARG A 33 -3.70 24.01 -11.30
C ARG A 33 -3.22 25.45 -11.07
N PHE A 34 -3.42 26.01 -9.88
CA PHE A 34 -2.86 27.30 -9.51
C PHE A 34 -1.41 27.19 -9.03
N PHE A 35 -1.02 26.06 -8.43
CA PHE A 35 0.34 25.83 -7.92
C PHE A 35 1.31 25.30 -8.99
N ASP A 36 0.87 24.42 -9.89
CA ASP A 36 1.75 23.83 -10.93
C ASP A 36 2.37 24.88 -11.87
N ARG A 37 1.71 26.03 -12.04
CA ARG A 37 2.22 27.13 -12.88
C ARG A 37 3.41 27.87 -12.26
N LYS A 38 3.82 27.55 -11.03
CA LYS A 38 4.82 28.28 -10.25
C LYS A 38 6.24 27.67 -10.28
N PHE A 39 6.42 26.47 -10.85
CA PHE A 39 7.69 25.72 -10.78
C PHE A 39 8.45 25.53 -12.10
N HIS A 40 7.92 25.99 -13.24
CA HIS A 40 8.65 25.97 -14.52
C HIS A 40 9.28 27.33 -14.83
N LEU A 41 10.35 27.71 -14.11
CA LEU A 41 11.31 28.75 -14.52
C LEU A 41 12.54 28.80 -13.59
N GLN A 42 13.53 27.92 -13.82
CA GLN A 42 14.91 28.17 -13.38
C GLN A 42 15.91 27.49 -14.32
N GLY A 43 16.87 28.24 -14.86
CA GLY A 43 17.71 27.77 -15.97
C GLY A 43 18.81 28.73 -16.46
N SER A 44 19.51 29.43 -15.55
CA SER A 44 20.86 30.04 -15.75
C SER A 44 21.01 31.23 -16.74
N PRO A 45 22.14 31.97 -16.73
CA PRO A 45 23.17 32.15 -15.69
C PRO A 45 23.30 33.63 -15.18
N MET A 46 24.14 33.87 -14.17
CA MET A 46 24.38 35.23 -13.62
C MET A 46 25.11 36.18 -14.59
N VAL A 47 24.61 37.41 -14.72
CA VAL A 47 25.34 38.59 -15.21
C VAL A 47 24.97 39.81 -14.35
N ASN A 48 25.94 40.67 -14.03
CA ASN A 48 25.79 41.79 -13.10
C ASN A 48 24.89 42.93 -13.62
N GLY A 49 24.03 43.47 -12.75
CA GLY A 49 23.27 44.72 -12.95
C GLY A 49 22.07 44.80 -12.00
N LEU A 50 22.14 45.65 -10.96
CA LEU A 50 21.31 45.49 -9.75
C LEU A 50 19.97 46.24 -9.69
N ASP A 51 19.65 47.15 -10.61
CA ASP A 51 18.50 48.08 -10.45
C ASP A 51 17.36 47.98 -11.50
N SER A 52 17.52 47.19 -12.56
CA SER A 52 16.51 47.07 -13.65
C SER A 52 15.62 45.82 -13.57
N THR A 53 16.08 44.73 -12.97
CA THR A 53 15.31 43.49 -12.78
C THR A 53 14.24 43.62 -11.70
N SER A 54 14.56 44.30 -10.60
CA SER A 54 13.66 44.47 -9.44
C SER A 54 12.34 45.16 -9.78
N ASN A 55 12.36 46.21 -10.61
CA ASN A 55 11.14 46.90 -11.04
C ASN A 55 10.25 46.01 -11.94
N LEU A 56 10.86 45.20 -12.81
CA LEU A 56 10.16 44.25 -13.68
C LEU A 56 9.50 43.13 -12.87
N GLU A 57 10.17 42.60 -11.85
CA GLU A 57 9.62 41.61 -10.91
C GLU A 57 8.48 42.19 -10.04
N ILE A 58 8.62 43.44 -9.59
CA ILE A 58 7.59 44.15 -8.82
C ILE A 58 6.33 44.38 -9.67
N ASP A 59 6.47 44.79 -10.93
CA ASP A 59 5.32 45.03 -11.81
C ASP A 59 4.65 43.72 -12.27
N GLN A 60 5.42 42.63 -12.44
CA GLN A 60 4.86 41.28 -12.61
C GLN A 60 4.07 40.84 -11.36
N CYS A 61 4.60 41.07 -10.15
CA CYS A 61 3.86 40.80 -8.91
C CYS A 61 2.57 41.61 -8.80
N LYS A 62 2.56 42.90 -9.17
CA LYS A 62 1.33 43.72 -9.20
C LYS A 62 0.30 43.18 -10.19
N ALA A 63 0.72 42.80 -11.39
CA ALA A 63 -0.16 42.21 -12.41
C ALA A 63 -0.78 40.89 -11.92
N GLU A 64 0.03 40.03 -11.27
CA GLU A 64 -0.42 38.76 -10.71
C GLU A 64 -1.38 38.95 -9.52
N ILE A 65 -1.14 39.94 -8.64
CA ILE A 65 -2.08 40.32 -7.56
C ILE A 65 -3.43 40.75 -8.14
N LYS A 66 -3.43 41.55 -9.22
CA LYS A 66 -4.68 41.98 -9.87
C LYS A 66 -5.42 40.79 -10.50
N ARG A 67 -4.71 39.90 -11.19
CA ARG A 67 -5.26 38.65 -11.76
C ARG A 67 -5.86 37.75 -10.68
N LEU A 68 -5.19 37.66 -9.52
CA LEU A 68 -5.68 36.95 -8.33
C LEU A 68 -6.98 37.56 -7.81
N GLN A 69 -7.05 38.88 -7.63
CA GLN A 69 -8.26 39.58 -7.17
C GLN A 69 -9.45 39.41 -8.13
N GLU A 70 -9.21 39.45 -9.45
CA GLU A 70 -10.22 39.18 -10.47
C GLU A 70 -10.73 37.72 -10.38
N SER A 71 -9.82 36.74 -10.17
CA SER A 71 -10.20 35.34 -9.97
C SER A 71 -10.94 35.10 -8.64
N GLU A 72 -10.58 35.81 -7.58
CA GLU A 72 -11.26 35.76 -6.28
C GLU A 72 -12.70 36.30 -6.38
N ALA A 73 -12.89 37.41 -7.11
CA ALA A 73 -14.20 37.96 -7.40
C ALA A 73 -15.07 36.99 -8.23
N GLN A 74 -14.47 36.31 -9.22
CA GLN A 74 -15.15 35.28 -10.01
C GLN A 74 -15.56 34.06 -9.16
N ILE A 75 -14.68 33.58 -8.28
CA ILE A 75 -14.97 32.49 -7.34
C ILE A 75 -16.09 32.88 -6.37
N LYS A 76 -16.09 34.12 -5.86
CA LYS A 76 -17.19 34.66 -5.02
C LYS A 76 -18.52 34.73 -5.77
N ALA A 77 -18.53 35.19 -7.03
CA ALA A 77 -19.74 35.22 -7.84
C ALA A 77 -20.28 33.80 -8.12
N LEU A 78 -19.40 32.85 -8.43
CA LEU A 78 -19.77 31.44 -8.62
C LEU A 78 -20.28 30.79 -7.34
N SER A 79 -19.67 31.07 -6.17
CA SER A 79 -20.12 30.50 -4.90
C SER A 79 -21.53 30.98 -4.50
N VAL A 80 -21.85 32.25 -4.75
CA VAL A 80 -23.21 32.80 -4.57
C VAL A 80 -24.22 32.12 -5.50
N ASN A 81 -23.85 31.88 -6.77
CA ASN A 81 -24.70 31.14 -7.72
C ASN A 81 -24.95 29.70 -7.26
N TYR A 82 -23.90 28.97 -6.86
CA TYR A 82 -24.04 27.61 -6.32
C TYR A 82 -24.88 27.57 -5.03
N ALA A 83 -24.77 28.56 -4.14
CA ALA A 83 -25.61 28.65 -2.94
C ALA A 83 -27.10 28.86 -3.30
N ALA A 84 -27.40 29.70 -4.30
CA ALA A 84 -28.77 29.87 -4.78
C ALA A 84 -29.34 28.58 -5.42
N LEU A 85 -28.54 27.89 -6.24
CA LEU A 85 -28.93 26.63 -6.87
C LEU A 85 -29.12 25.49 -5.86
N LEU A 86 -28.29 25.41 -4.81
CA LEU A 86 -28.46 24.46 -3.72
C LEU A 86 -29.79 24.72 -2.99
N LYS A 87 -30.10 25.97 -2.67
CA LYS A 87 -31.38 26.34 -2.04
C LYS A 87 -32.59 25.97 -2.91
N GLU A 88 -32.54 26.23 -4.22
CA GLU A 88 -33.61 25.82 -5.15
C GLU A 88 -33.83 24.29 -5.15
N ARG A 89 -32.74 23.52 -5.02
CA ARG A 89 -32.79 22.04 -4.94
C ARG A 89 -33.35 21.56 -3.61
N GLU A 90 -32.99 22.20 -2.50
CA GLU A 90 -33.57 21.93 -1.17
C GLU A 90 -35.06 22.25 -1.12
N ASP A 91 -35.48 23.39 -1.70
CA ASP A 91 -36.89 23.77 -1.83
C ASP A 91 -37.67 22.75 -2.69
N ARG A 92 -37.07 22.23 -3.78
CA ARG A 92 -37.68 21.20 -4.62
C ARG A 92 -37.77 19.84 -3.92
N ILE A 93 -36.75 19.45 -3.15
CA ILE A 93 -36.78 18.22 -2.34
C ILE A 93 -37.86 18.31 -1.26
N SER A 94 -38.00 19.48 -0.62
CA SER A 94 -39.02 19.74 0.40
C SER A 94 -40.43 19.56 -0.18
N ARG A 95 -40.74 20.19 -1.32
CA ARG A 95 -42.03 20.00 -2.02
C ARG A 95 -42.32 18.53 -2.35
N LEU A 96 -41.34 17.81 -2.89
CA LEU A 96 -41.50 16.37 -3.20
C LEU A 96 -41.69 15.51 -1.93
N ASN A 97 -41.14 15.92 -0.79
CA ASN A 97 -41.32 15.21 0.47
C ASN A 97 -42.72 15.46 1.08
N ASP A 98 -43.26 16.67 0.91
CA ASP A 98 -44.64 17.02 1.29
C ASP A 98 -45.66 16.31 0.39
N GLU A 99 -45.40 16.22 -0.91
CA GLU A 99 -46.18 15.43 -1.88
C GLU A 99 -46.16 13.94 -1.51
N ASN A 100 -44.98 13.35 -1.28
CA ASN A 100 -44.85 11.96 -0.84
C ASN A 100 -45.55 11.69 0.50
N SER A 101 -45.47 12.63 1.44
CA SER A 101 -46.18 12.54 2.73
C SER A 101 -47.70 12.60 2.56
N SER A 102 -48.18 13.35 1.57
CA SER A 102 -49.60 13.46 1.23
C SER A 102 -50.11 12.21 0.48
N LEU A 103 -49.33 11.69 -0.47
CA LEU A 103 -49.61 10.42 -1.16
C LEU A 103 -49.64 9.24 -0.19
N LYS A 104 -48.72 9.20 0.78
CA LYS A 104 -48.71 8.18 1.83
C LYS A 104 -49.97 8.23 2.70
N LYS A 105 -50.39 9.43 3.12
CA LYS A 105 -51.67 9.63 3.85
C LYS A 105 -52.88 9.18 3.03
N ASN A 106 -52.91 9.45 1.72
CA ASN A 106 -53.98 8.97 0.83
C ASN A 106 -53.98 7.44 0.67
N LEU A 107 -52.81 6.81 0.56
CA LEU A 107 -52.69 5.34 0.53
C LEU A 107 -53.15 4.71 1.84
N ASP A 108 -52.76 5.26 2.98
CA ASP A 108 -53.20 4.78 4.31
C ASP A 108 -54.72 4.99 4.52
N ALA A 109 -55.28 6.09 4.03
CA ALA A 109 -56.73 6.33 4.04
C ALA A 109 -57.50 5.34 3.15
N SER A 110 -57.04 5.11 1.91
CA SER A 110 -57.63 4.15 0.98
C SER A 110 -57.54 2.70 1.50
N ARG A 111 -56.44 2.36 2.19
CA ARG A 111 -56.27 1.07 2.86
C ARG A 111 -57.21 0.89 4.07
N SER A 112 -57.56 1.98 4.76
CA SER A 112 -58.53 1.98 5.87
C SER A 112 -59.98 1.80 5.40
N GLU A 113 -60.33 2.32 4.22
CA GLU A 113 -61.64 2.07 3.58
C GLU A 113 -61.78 0.61 3.12
N ASN A 114 -60.76 0.07 2.43
CA ASN A 114 -60.77 -1.32 1.95
C ASN A 114 -60.81 -2.38 3.06
N LEU A 115 -60.51 -2.02 4.31
CA LEU A 115 -60.61 -2.93 5.47
C LEU A 115 -62.02 -3.00 6.07
N LYS A 116 -62.96 -2.11 5.70
CA LYS A 116 -64.35 -2.14 6.22
C LYS A 116 -65.30 -3.00 5.38
N THR A 117 -64.94 -3.34 4.15
CA THR A 117 -65.84 -3.99 3.17
C THR A 117 -65.65 -5.51 3.06
N SER A 118 -64.75 -6.13 3.84
CA SER A 118 -64.45 -7.57 3.72
C SER A 118 -63.98 -8.24 5.01
N ALA A 119 -64.92 -8.61 5.89
CA ALA A 119 -64.74 -9.68 6.89
C ALA A 119 -66.08 -10.12 7.53
N SER A 120 -66.85 -10.96 6.85
CA SER A 120 -67.97 -11.69 7.47
C SER A 120 -67.55 -13.11 7.89
N SER A 121 -67.63 -13.40 9.19
CA SER A 121 -67.69 -14.75 9.80
C SER A 121 -66.39 -15.61 9.89
N PRO A 122 -66.31 -16.58 10.85
CA PRO A 122 -65.06 -16.84 11.59
C PRO A 122 -64.60 -18.32 11.74
N SER A 123 -63.52 -18.51 12.54
CA SER A 123 -62.95 -19.79 13.08
C SER A 123 -61.87 -20.47 12.21
N GLY A 124 -60.75 -20.99 12.74
CA GLY A 124 -60.24 -20.98 14.13
C GLY A 124 -58.89 -21.73 14.31
N TYR A 125 -58.39 -21.77 15.56
CA TYR A 125 -57.24 -22.55 16.11
C TYR A 125 -55.78 -22.01 16.06
N LYS A 126 -55.31 -21.52 17.23
CA LYS A 126 -54.06 -21.85 18.03
C LYS A 126 -52.70 -22.00 17.29
N LYS A 127 -51.51 -21.57 17.80
CA LYS A 127 -51.06 -21.28 19.19
C LYS A 127 -49.69 -20.53 19.23
N ASN A 128 -49.33 -19.94 20.39
CA ASN A 128 -47.99 -19.55 20.89
C ASN A 128 -47.27 -18.34 20.23
N ARG A 129 -47.08 -17.21 20.97
CA ARG A 129 -45.91 -16.80 21.83
C ARG A 129 -44.71 -16.26 21.01
N SER A 130 -44.02 -15.16 21.39
CA SER A 130 -44.14 -14.29 22.57
C SER A 130 -43.26 -13.02 22.47
N PHE A 131 -43.82 -11.86 22.89
CA PHE A 131 -43.18 -10.65 23.48
C PHE A 131 -41.92 -9.98 22.85
N GLY A 132 -41.70 -8.67 22.98
CA GLY A 132 -42.29 -7.73 23.95
C GLY A 132 -42.42 -6.26 23.49
N LYS A 133 -43.15 -5.49 24.29
CA LYS A 133 -43.47 -4.06 24.07
C LYS A 133 -42.46 -3.13 24.74
N ARG A 134 -42.32 -1.93 24.18
CA ARG A 134 -41.74 -0.74 24.82
C ARG A 134 -42.87 0.06 25.50
N VAL A 135 -42.71 0.43 26.77
CA VAL A 135 -43.61 1.37 27.48
C VAL A 135 -42.77 2.36 28.29
N GLN A 136 -43.30 3.57 28.44
CA GLN A 136 -42.73 4.73 29.12
C GLN A 136 -42.85 4.61 30.65
N ASN A 137 -41.97 5.28 31.40
CA ASN A 137 -42.32 6.31 32.39
C ASN A 137 -41.08 6.69 33.23
N GLY A 138 -41.01 7.95 33.67
CA GLY A 138 -39.97 8.44 34.59
C GLY A 138 -40.53 8.68 35.99
N VAL A 139 -39.64 8.66 36.99
CA VAL A 139 -39.86 9.16 38.35
C VAL A 139 -38.53 9.75 38.84
N ALA A 140 -38.59 10.87 39.57
CA ALA A 140 -37.44 11.49 40.23
C ALA A 140 -37.36 11.06 41.71
N LEU A 141 -36.16 11.06 42.30
CA LEU A 141 -35.95 11.35 43.73
C LEU A 141 -34.46 11.61 44.04
N LYS A 142 -34.18 11.97 45.29
CA LYS A 142 -33.06 12.78 45.80
C LYS A 142 -32.35 12.05 46.97
N GLU A 143 -31.10 12.44 47.26
CA GLU A 143 -30.31 12.07 48.48
C GLU A 143 -29.96 10.56 48.57
N ASP A 144 -28.74 10.10 48.91
CA ASP A 144 -27.81 10.48 49.99
C ASP A 144 -26.35 10.02 49.71
N ALA A 145 -25.39 10.53 50.50
CA ALA A 145 -24.05 9.96 50.66
C ALA A 145 -23.98 9.08 51.94
N PRO A 146 -23.05 8.12 52.06
CA PRO A 146 -21.81 8.45 52.80
C PRO A 146 -20.53 7.62 52.50
N GLY A 147 -19.36 8.23 52.80
CA GLY A 147 -18.45 7.69 53.84
C GLY A 147 -17.26 6.78 53.51
N ASN A 148 -16.07 7.21 53.98
CA ASN A 148 -14.76 6.54 54.15
C ASN A 148 -13.80 6.55 52.95
N GLY A 149 -12.48 6.79 53.09
CA GLY A 149 -11.59 7.10 54.23
C GLY A 149 -10.14 6.93 53.74
N VAL A 150 -9.13 7.74 54.09
CA VAL A 150 -8.34 7.73 55.34
C VAL A 150 -7.38 8.93 55.30
N ALA A 151 -7.01 9.48 56.46
CA ALA A 151 -6.18 10.69 56.60
C ALA A 151 -4.66 10.43 56.54
N HIS A 152 -3.87 11.50 56.40
CA HIS A 152 -2.75 11.73 57.33
C HIS A 152 -2.50 13.23 57.55
N SER A 153 -2.53 13.63 58.82
CA SER A 153 -2.17 14.96 59.33
C SER A 153 -0.69 14.98 59.70
N PHE A 154 0.02 16.08 59.41
CA PHE A 154 1.21 16.51 60.16
C PHE A 154 1.39 18.04 60.14
N GLN A 155 1.14 18.68 61.29
CA GLN A 155 1.79 19.93 61.70
C GLN A 155 3.02 19.61 62.57
N PRO A 156 4.04 20.46 62.56
CA PRO A 156 4.73 20.85 63.80
C PRO A 156 4.84 22.39 63.90
N THR A 157 4.15 23.05 64.83
CA THR A 157 4.60 23.43 66.21
C THR A 157 5.65 24.54 66.31
N MET A 158 5.30 25.58 67.07
CA MET A 158 6.20 26.66 67.50
C MET A 158 7.38 26.16 68.34
N ILE A 159 8.53 26.83 68.20
CA ILE A 159 9.55 26.91 69.25
C ILE A 159 9.86 28.39 69.50
N GLN A 160 9.81 28.78 70.77
CA GLN A 160 10.10 30.12 71.26
C GLN A 160 11.51 30.13 71.83
N ASN A 161 12.34 31.11 71.48
CA ASN A 161 13.59 31.39 72.20
C ASN A 161 13.82 32.91 72.27
N LYS A 162 14.07 33.41 73.48
CA LYS A 162 14.55 34.78 73.74
C LYS A 162 16.06 34.75 73.93
N MET A 163 16.77 35.74 73.38
CA MET A 163 17.74 36.63 74.07
C MET A 163 18.79 37.18 73.08
N GLY A 164 19.08 38.48 73.14
CA GLY A 164 20.34 39.04 72.61
C GLY A 164 20.19 40.23 71.65
N ASN A 165 20.65 41.41 72.07
CA ASN A 165 20.73 42.62 71.25
C ASN A 165 21.64 42.44 70.02
N SER A 166 21.22 42.92 68.84
CA SER A 166 21.89 44.03 68.11
C SER A 166 21.34 44.23 66.69
N THR A 167 20.86 45.45 66.39
CA THR A 167 20.81 46.11 65.06
C THR A 167 20.97 45.24 63.78
N THR A 168 19.98 44.42 63.44
CA THR A 168 19.90 43.70 62.14
C THR A 168 18.47 43.58 61.55
N GLU A 169 17.54 44.46 61.91
CA GLU A 169 16.12 44.40 61.45
C GLU A 169 15.92 44.47 59.91
N GLY A 170 16.91 44.94 59.15
CA GLY A 170 16.86 44.89 57.68
C GLY A 170 17.00 43.48 57.12
N ASN A 171 17.97 42.70 57.61
CA ASN A 171 18.41 41.46 56.97
C ASN A 171 17.50 40.28 57.29
N GLU A 172 16.89 40.21 58.48
CA GLU A 172 15.90 39.17 58.80
C GLU A 172 14.59 39.35 58.00
N LYS A 173 14.26 40.60 57.69
CA LYS A 173 13.09 40.92 56.86
C LYS A 173 13.33 40.52 55.40
N GLU A 174 14.48 40.86 54.82
CA GLU A 174 14.87 40.42 53.48
C GLU A 174 14.92 38.89 53.35
N LEU A 175 15.42 38.18 54.38
CA LEU A 175 15.40 36.71 54.40
C LEU A 175 13.99 36.12 54.50
N SER A 176 13.09 36.78 55.24
CA SER A 176 11.68 36.38 55.35
C SER A 176 10.94 36.62 54.03
N ASP A 177 11.13 37.78 53.41
CA ASP A 177 10.57 38.15 52.11
C ASP A 177 11.06 37.20 51.01
N LEU A 178 12.36 36.82 51.02
CA LEU A 178 12.95 35.84 50.08
C LEU A 178 12.41 34.42 50.29
N LEU A 179 12.16 34.00 51.54
CA LEU A 179 11.53 32.72 51.84
C LEU A 179 10.06 32.70 51.43
N GLU A 180 9.35 33.82 51.58
CA GLU A 180 7.97 33.94 51.10
C GLU A 180 7.92 33.97 49.57
N GLU A 181 8.82 34.68 48.89
CA GLU A 181 8.97 34.66 47.42
C GLU A 181 9.30 33.25 46.91
N LYS A 182 10.22 32.54 47.57
CA LYS A 182 10.52 31.14 47.24
C LYS A 182 9.31 30.22 47.47
N SER A 183 8.50 30.47 48.50
CA SER A 183 7.28 29.71 48.77
C SER A 183 6.18 30.02 47.75
N ARG A 184 6.02 31.29 47.35
CA ARG A 184 5.11 31.73 46.29
C ARG A 184 5.53 31.18 44.92
N SER A 185 6.82 31.16 44.59
CA SER A 185 7.30 30.57 43.32
C SER A 185 7.15 29.05 43.29
N LEU A 186 7.34 28.35 44.42
CA LEU A 186 7.08 26.91 44.52
C LEU A 186 5.58 26.60 44.42
N ALA A 187 4.71 27.40 45.06
CA ALA A 187 3.26 27.28 44.91
C ALA A 187 2.81 27.56 43.46
N ALA A 188 3.36 28.59 42.80
CA ALA A 188 3.10 28.86 41.40
C ALA A 188 3.54 27.69 40.49
N LEU A 189 4.74 27.14 40.72
CA LEU A 189 5.23 25.96 40.02
C LEU A 189 4.31 24.75 40.23
N GLN A 190 3.86 24.51 41.46
CA GLN A 190 2.89 23.45 41.79
C GLN A 190 1.56 23.64 41.04
N VAL A 191 1.04 24.86 40.97
CA VAL A 191 -0.17 25.18 40.18
C VAL A 191 0.05 24.93 38.68
N THR A 192 1.22 25.29 38.12
CA THR A 192 1.51 25.00 36.70
C THR A 192 1.61 23.50 36.41
N HIS A 193 2.22 22.72 37.30
CA HIS A 193 2.24 21.26 37.18
C HIS A 193 0.84 20.65 37.31
N GLU A 194 0.00 21.16 38.23
CA GLU A 194 -1.39 20.71 38.36
C GLU A 194 -2.23 21.05 37.11
N GLN A 195 -2.00 22.22 36.50
CA GLN A 195 -2.63 22.62 35.24
C GLN A 195 -2.19 21.70 34.07
N GLN A 196 -0.90 21.36 33.97
CA GLN A 196 -0.40 20.40 32.98
C GLN A 196 -1.01 19.01 33.18
N ILE A 197 -1.15 18.54 34.43
CA ILE A 197 -1.81 17.26 34.75
C ILE A 197 -3.29 17.28 34.35
N LYS A 198 -4.00 18.41 34.54
CA LYS A 198 -5.39 18.57 34.08
C LYS A 198 -5.49 18.53 32.56
N GLN A 199 -4.62 19.25 31.84
CA GLN A 199 -4.58 19.22 30.38
C GLN A 199 -4.34 17.81 29.84
N LEU A 200 -3.34 17.08 30.37
CA LEU A 200 -3.05 15.70 29.95
C LEU A 200 -4.20 14.73 30.24
N ARG A 201 -4.99 14.96 31.30
CA ARG A 201 -6.21 14.18 31.58
C ARG A 201 -7.30 14.46 30.56
N GLU A 202 -7.55 15.71 30.22
CA GLU A 202 -8.51 16.08 29.18
C GLU A 202 -8.11 15.51 27.81
N GLU A 203 -6.82 15.51 27.47
CA GLU A 203 -6.31 14.90 26.24
C GLU A 203 -6.50 13.38 26.26
N LEU A 204 -6.20 12.70 27.38
CA LEU A 204 -6.45 11.26 27.55
C LEU A 204 -7.93 10.91 27.36
N ASP A 205 -8.85 11.71 27.92
CA ASP A 205 -10.29 11.46 27.81
C ASP A 205 -10.83 11.80 26.40
N LYS A 206 -10.25 12.78 25.70
CA LYS A 206 -10.49 13.02 24.26
C LYS A 206 -10.05 11.83 23.41
N GLU A 207 -8.87 11.25 23.66
CA GLU A 207 -8.40 10.04 22.96
C GLU A 207 -9.24 8.80 23.28
N ARG A 208 -9.69 8.62 24.52
CA ARG A 208 -10.65 7.57 24.90
C ARG A 208 -11.98 7.71 24.15
N GLY A 209 -12.50 8.93 24.02
CA GLY A 209 -13.69 9.22 23.22
C GLY A 209 -13.51 8.88 21.74
N LYS A 210 -12.36 9.26 21.14
CA LYS A 210 -11.99 8.88 19.77
C LYS A 210 -11.91 7.37 19.60
N LEU A 211 -11.25 6.66 20.53
CA LEU A 211 -11.11 5.20 20.48
C LEU A 211 -12.47 4.49 20.56
N ALA A 212 -13.37 4.94 21.44
CA ALA A 212 -14.74 4.44 21.51
C ALA A 212 -15.51 4.67 20.20
N SER A 213 -15.37 5.85 19.57
CA SER A 213 -15.98 6.16 18.26
C SER A 213 -15.43 5.29 17.12
N LEU A 214 -14.15 4.90 17.20
CA LEU A 214 -13.50 4.05 16.20
C LEU A 214 -13.96 2.59 16.37
N HIS A 215 -14.03 2.11 17.62
CA HIS A 215 -14.56 0.77 17.94
C HIS A 215 -16.03 0.63 17.50
N PHE A 216 -16.85 1.66 17.71
CA PHE A 216 -18.25 1.66 17.25
C PHE A 216 -18.34 1.57 15.71
N ARG A 217 -17.60 2.42 14.98
CA ARG A 217 -17.56 2.37 13.51
C ARG A 217 -17.06 1.04 12.97
N PHE A 218 -16.01 0.47 13.56
CA PHE A 218 -15.51 -0.87 13.20
C PHE A 218 -16.56 -1.97 13.42
N GLN A 219 -17.38 -1.86 14.48
CA GLN A 219 -18.48 -2.80 14.71
C GLN A 219 -19.62 -2.62 13.69
N GLU A 220 -19.90 -1.39 13.24
CA GLU A 220 -20.86 -1.13 12.16
C GLU A 220 -20.35 -1.62 10.80
N GLU A 221 -19.09 -1.37 10.47
CA GLU A 221 -18.43 -1.93 9.27
C GLU A 221 -18.47 -3.46 9.27
N GLN A 222 -18.23 -4.13 10.41
CA GLN A 222 -18.40 -5.59 10.49
C GLN A 222 -19.83 -6.06 10.22
N LYS A 223 -20.86 -5.30 10.63
CA LYS A 223 -22.26 -5.64 10.34
C LYS A 223 -22.57 -5.43 8.86
N LEU A 224 -22.13 -4.30 8.29
CA LEU A 224 -22.28 -3.99 6.87
C LEU A 224 -21.58 -5.03 5.98
N ASN A 225 -20.36 -5.44 6.35
CA ASN A 225 -19.62 -6.47 5.63
C ASN A 225 -20.32 -7.84 5.69
N ARG A 226 -21.00 -8.18 6.79
CA ARG A 226 -21.85 -9.39 6.85
C ARG A 226 -23.07 -9.26 5.95
N SER A 227 -23.79 -8.13 5.97
CA SER A 227 -24.93 -7.95 5.07
C SER A 227 -24.53 -7.93 3.59
N PHE A 228 -23.38 -7.37 3.22
CA PHE A 228 -22.86 -7.46 1.86
C PHE A 228 -22.49 -8.89 1.46
N GLN A 229 -21.97 -9.69 2.40
CA GLN A 229 -21.68 -11.10 2.12
C GLN A 229 -22.96 -11.96 2.04
N GLU A 230 -24.02 -11.61 2.77
CA GLU A 230 -25.35 -12.20 2.64
C GLU A 230 -26.00 -11.84 1.28
N GLU A 231 -25.91 -10.57 0.85
CA GLU A 231 -26.35 -10.09 -0.48
C GLU A 231 -25.54 -10.72 -1.63
N GLU A 232 -24.21 -10.74 -1.50
CA GLU A 232 -23.26 -11.76 -1.98
C GLU A 232 -23.89 -13.07 -2.45
N ASN A 233 -24.24 -13.84 -1.44
CA ASN A 233 -24.74 -15.20 -1.57
C ASN A 233 -26.15 -15.24 -2.17
N SER A 234 -27.01 -14.26 -1.89
CA SER A 234 -28.34 -14.15 -2.50
C SER A 234 -28.25 -13.93 -4.00
N LEU A 235 -27.47 -12.95 -4.46
CA LEU A 235 -27.27 -12.65 -5.88
C LEU A 235 -26.61 -13.82 -6.62
N LYS A 236 -25.73 -14.57 -5.94
CA LYS A 236 -25.16 -15.80 -6.49
C LYS A 236 -26.22 -16.88 -6.68
N ALA A 237 -27.09 -17.10 -5.70
CA ALA A 237 -28.20 -18.06 -5.81
C ALA A 237 -29.21 -17.64 -6.90
N ASP A 238 -29.55 -16.36 -6.99
CA ASP A 238 -30.44 -15.84 -8.05
C ASP A 238 -29.84 -16.02 -9.46
N LYS A 239 -28.51 -15.83 -9.59
CA LYS A 239 -27.79 -16.13 -10.84
C LYS A 239 -27.82 -17.62 -11.17
N GLU A 240 -27.64 -18.50 -10.19
CA GLU A 240 -27.72 -19.96 -10.39
C GLU A 240 -29.14 -20.41 -10.80
N ASN A 241 -30.17 -19.84 -10.16
CA ASN A 241 -31.58 -20.03 -10.54
C ASN A 241 -31.88 -19.53 -11.97
N MET A 242 -31.39 -18.33 -12.34
CA MET A 242 -31.54 -17.78 -13.68
C MET A 242 -30.87 -18.68 -14.74
N LEU A 243 -29.67 -19.22 -14.43
CA LEU A 243 -28.99 -20.16 -15.31
C LEU A 243 -29.77 -21.48 -15.46
N ALA A 244 -30.40 -21.97 -14.39
CA ALA A 244 -31.26 -23.16 -14.44
C ALA A 244 -32.49 -22.94 -15.33
N GLU A 245 -33.21 -21.83 -15.18
CA GLU A 245 -34.36 -21.50 -16.05
C GLU A 245 -33.91 -21.22 -17.49
N MET A 246 -32.77 -20.56 -17.72
CA MET A 246 -32.23 -20.35 -19.07
C MET A 246 -31.85 -21.68 -19.75
N ASN A 247 -31.28 -22.63 -19.01
CA ASN A 247 -31.01 -23.99 -19.52
C ASN A 247 -32.33 -24.71 -19.87
N LYS A 248 -33.33 -24.64 -18.99
CA LYS A 248 -34.66 -25.23 -19.22
C LYS A 248 -35.38 -24.65 -20.44
N ILE A 249 -35.31 -23.33 -20.65
CA ILE A 249 -35.81 -22.66 -21.87
C ILE A 249 -35.05 -23.13 -23.11
N ARG A 250 -33.72 -23.30 -23.04
CA ARG A 250 -32.91 -23.84 -24.15
C ARG A 250 -33.31 -25.30 -24.47
N ASP A 251 -33.61 -26.10 -23.46
CA ASP A 251 -34.03 -27.49 -23.63
C ASP A 251 -35.47 -27.59 -24.16
N GLU A 252 -36.35 -26.65 -23.81
CA GLU A 252 -37.69 -26.47 -24.42
C GLU A 252 -37.60 -26.04 -25.88
N LEU A 253 -36.76 -25.05 -26.19
CA LEU A 253 -36.46 -24.61 -27.56
C LEU A 253 -35.91 -25.79 -28.41
N SER A 254 -35.02 -26.59 -27.84
CA SER A 254 -34.44 -27.76 -28.50
C SER A 254 -35.49 -28.85 -28.77
N ARG A 255 -36.41 -29.10 -27.82
CA ARG A 255 -37.57 -29.97 -28.02
C ARG A 255 -38.50 -29.45 -29.12
N LYS A 256 -38.82 -28.15 -29.11
CA LYS A 256 -39.67 -27.54 -30.14
C LYS A 256 -39.02 -27.54 -31.53
N LEU A 257 -37.70 -27.37 -31.62
CA LEU A 257 -36.94 -27.56 -32.86
C LEU A 257 -37.02 -28.99 -33.38
N PHE A 258 -36.94 -30.00 -32.51
CA PHE A 258 -37.12 -31.40 -32.91
C PHE A 258 -38.56 -31.67 -33.39
N GLU A 259 -39.56 -31.16 -32.67
CA GLU A 259 -40.98 -31.27 -33.03
C GLU A 259 -41.28 -30.61 -34.38
N ILE A 260 -40.73 -29.42 -34.66
CA ILE A 260 -40.84 -28.76 -35.97
C ILE A 260 -40.20 -29.61 -37.08
N ARG A 261 -38.98 -30.15 -36.87
CA ARG A 261 -38.33 -31.03 -37.88
C ARG A 261 -39.13 -32.31 -38.12
N HIS A 262 -39.72 -32.89 -37.07
CA HIS A 262 -40.59 -34.05 -37.20
C HIS A 262 -41.85 -33.72 -38.01
N LEU A 263 -42.53 -32.62 -37.70
CA LEU A 263 -43.71 -32.16 -38.43
C LEU A 263 -43.39 -31.83 -39.90
N GLN A 264 -42.22 -31.25 -40.20
CA GLN A 264 -41.75 -31.03 -41.57
C GLN A 264 -41.51 -32.35 -42.32
N MET A 265 -40.88 -33.34 -41.67
CA MET A 265 -40.68 -34.67 -42.26
C MET A 265 -42.02 -35.37 -42.56
N GLU A 266 -43.00 -35.21 -41.67
CA GLU A 266 -44.32 -35.82 -41.85
C GLU A 266 -45.24 -35.06 -42.81
N LEU A 267 -45.07 -33.74 -42.95
CA LEU A 267 -45.66 -32.96 -44.05
C LEU A 267 -45.12 -33.46 -45.40
N ASN A 268 -43.79 -33.54 -45.54
CA ASN A 268 -43.15 -34.06 -46.74
C ASN A 268 -43.58 -35.50 -47.04
N ARG A 269 -43.80 -36.35 -46.03
CA ARG A 269 -44.37 -37.70 -46.25
C ARG A 269 -45.78 -37.65 -46.84
N ARG A 270 -46.65 -36.75 -46.36
CA ARG A 270 -48.02 -36.61 -46.92
C ARG A 270 -48.00 -36.05 -48.33
N GLU A 271 -47.24 -34.99 -48.59
CA GLU A 271 -47.12 -34.44 -49.95
C GLU A 271 -46.62 -35.49 -50.95
N ASN A 272 -45.63 -36.31 -50.57
CA ASN A 272 -45.15 -37.41 -51.42
C ASN A 272 -46.16 -38.56 -51.55
N ALA A 273 -47.03 -38.80 -50.57
CA ALA A 273 -48.10 -39.79 -50.65
C ALA A 273 -49.25 -39.29 -51.57
N GLU A 274 -49.73 -38.07 -51.33
CA GLU A 274 -50.76 -37.41 -52.15
C GLU A 274 -50.32 -37.25 -53.61
N ALA A 275 -49.06 -36.86 -53.85
CA ALA A 275 -48.50 -36.80 -55.20
C ALA A 275 -48.41 -38.17 -55.88
N ASN A 276 -48.17 -39.25 -55.12
CA ASN A 276 -48.20 -40.61 -55.66
C ASN A 276 -49.62 -41.10 -55.94
N ASP A 277 -50.59 -40.83 -55.07
CA ASP A 277 -52.00 -41.18 -55.28
C ASP A 277 -52.57 -40.46 -56.51
N VAL A 278 -52.30 -39.15 -56.66
CA VAL A 278 -52.66 -38.39 -57.87
C VAL A 278 -51.96 -38.94 -59.13
N ALA A 279 -50.70 -39.38 -59.03
CA ALA A 279 -50.00 -40.02 -60.14
C ALA A 279 -50.55 -41.41 -60.49
N GLU A 280 -51.02 -42.19 -59.52
CA GLU A 280 -51.71 -43.47 -59.75
C GLU A 280 -53.11 -43.27 -60.35
N ASP A 281 -53.86 -42.26 -59.90
CA ASP A 281 -55.16 -41.94 -60.49
C ASP A 281 -55.03 -41.43 -61.93
N LEU A 282 -54.02 -40.60 -62.22
CA LEU A 282 -53.68 -40.23 -63.60
C LEU A 282 -53.25 -41.45 -64.42
N ARG A 283 -52.45 -42.38 -63.87
CA ARG A 283 -52.12 -43.65 -64.54
C ARG A 283 -53.37 -44.48 -64.85
N ARG A 284 -54.32 -44.59 -63.90
CA ARG A 284 -55.60 -45.29 -64.09
C ARG A 284 -56.43 -44.64 -65.19
N ILE A 285 -56.57 -43.31 -65.18
CA ILE A 285 -57.33 -42.55 -66.19
C ILE A 285 -56.70 -42.74 -67.58
N VAL A 286 -55.37 -42.65 -67.70
CA VAL A 286 -54.65 -42.91 -68.96
C VAL A 286 -54.92 -44.33 -69.45
N ALA A 287 -54.81 -45.35 -68.59
CA ALA A 287 -55.10 -46.73 -68.97
C ALA A 287 -56.56 -46.95 -69.41
N THR A 288 -57.53 -46.26 -68.79
CA THR A 288 -58.94 -46.31 -69.25
C THR A 288 -59.13 -45.65 -70.61
N LEU A 289 -58.48 -44.49 -70.85
CA LEU A 289 -58.55 -43.80 -72.14
C LEU A 289 -57.82 -44.57 -73.26
N GLU A 290 -56.70 -45.22 -72.96
CA GLU A 290 -56.00 -46.10 -73.91
C GLU A 290 -56.87 -47.29 -74.31
N LYS A 291 -57.57 -47.90 -73.34
CA LYS A 291 -58.53 -48.97 -73.61
C LYS A 291 -59.70 -48.49 -74.47
N GLU A 292 -60.36 -47.40 -74.07
CA GLU A 292 -61.50 -46.83 -74.81
C GLU A 292 -61.11 -46.42 -76.23
N ASN A 293 -59.91 -45.86 -76.43
CA ASN A 293 -59.36 -45.55 -77.75
C ASN A 293 -59.08 -46.81 -78.59
N SER A 294 -58.72 -47.94 -77.95
CA SER A 294 -58.61 -49.24 -78.64
C SER A 294 -59.97 -49.84 -79.01
N ASP A 295 -60.98 -49.69 -78.15
CA ASP A 295 -62.36 -50.16 -78.38
C ASP A 295 -63.02 -49.33 -79.50
N LEU A 296 -62.94 -47.99 -79.46
CA LEU A 296 -63.41 -47.09 -80.53
C LEU A 296 -62.69 -47.34 -81.87
N LYS A 297 -61.43 -47.76 -81.85
CA LYS A 297 -60.68 -48.14 -83.05
C LYS A 297 -61.19 -49.45 -83.64
N MET A 298 -61.63 -50.40 -82.82
CA MET A 298 -62.30 -51.62 -83.27
C MET A 298 -63.68 -51.31 -83.86
N GLU A 299 -64.53 -50.57 -83.15
CA GLU A 299 -65.86 -50.15 -83.63
C GLU A 299 -65.78 -49.37 -84.94
N LYS A 300 -64.81 -48.45 -85.07
CA LYS A 300 -64.53 -47.75 -86.34
C LYS A 300 -64.18 -48.69 -87.49
N ASN A 301 -63.47 -49.79 -87.24
CA ASN A 301 -63.17 -50.78 -88.26
C ASN A 301 -64.41 -51.60 -88.63
N GLU A 302 -65.25 -51.98 -87.66
CA GLU A 302 -66.51 -52.68 -87.88
C GLU A 302 -67.52 -51.82 -88.65
N LEU A 303 -67.70 -50.55 -88.28
CA LEU A 303 -68.54 -49.60 -88.99
C LEU A 303 -68.04 -49.33 -90.42
N LYS A 304 -66.71 -49.33 -90.63
CA LYS A 304 -66.14 -49.24 -91.99
C LYS A 304 -66.52 -50.45 -92.85
N VAL A 305 -66.49 -51.66 -92.28
CA VAL A 305 -66.95 -52.88 -92.95
C VAL A 305 -68.47 -52.84 -93.20
N ALA A 306 -69.26 -52.40 -92.22
CA ALA A 306 -70.71 -52.24 -92.37
C ALA A 306 -71.09 -51.22 -93.46
N LEU A 307 -70.32 -50.15 -93.61
CA LEU A 307 -70.51 -49.15 -94.68
C LEU A 307 -70.20 -49.72 -96.07
N GLU A 308 -69.18 -50.56 -96.21
CA GLU A 308 -68.89 -51.29 -97.46
C GLU A 308 -69.99 -52.32 -97.81
N VAL A 309 -70.70 -52.86 -96.82
CA VAL A 309 -71.86 -53.75 -97.01
C VAL A 309 -73.14 -52.97 -97.36
N ALA A 310 -73.39 -51.82 -96.72
CA ALA A 310 -74.60 -51.01 -96.90
C ALA A 310 -74.70 -50.34 -98.28
N GLY A 311 -73.62 -50.28 -99.06
CA GLY A 311 -73.61 -49.74 -100.44
C GLY A 311 -74.38 -50.57 -101.49
N LYS A 312 -75.15 -51.60 -101.09
CA LYS A 312 -75.81 -52.55 -102.01
C LYS A 312 -77.26 -52.91 -101.64
N SER A 313 -78.18 -51.93 -101.63
CA SER A 313 -79.52 -52.10 -102.23
C SER A 313 -80.35 -50.81 -102.23
N LEU A 314 -80.94 -50.46 -103.38
CA LEU A 314 -82.06 -49.53 -103.52
C LEU A 314 -83.21 -50.28 -104.19
N ALA A 315 -84.44 -50.14 -103.68
CA ALA A 315 -85.64 -49.73 -104.44
C ALA A 315 -86.92 -49.84 -103.59
N PRO A 316 -87.84 -48.85 -103.64
CA PRO A 316 -89.14 -48.87 -102.95
C PRO A 316 -90.34 -49.08 -103.91
N ASN A 317 -91.55 -49.30 -103.36
CA ASN A 317 -92.89 -48.97 -103.91
C ASN A 317 -93.98 -49.69 -103.05
N SER A 318 -95.29 -49.37 -103.06
CA SER A 318 -96.05 -48.11 -103.29
C SER A 318 -97.56 -48.40 -103.08
N ASN A 319 -98.32 -47.46 -102.51
CA ASN A 319 -99.78 -47.21 -102.55
C ASN A 319 -100.80 -48.29 -103.02
N GLY A 320 -101.97 -48.30 -102.36
CA GLY A 320 -103.23 -48.84 -102.91
C GLY A 320 -104.47 -48.32 -102.17
N MET A 321 -105.40 -47.67 -102.88
CA MET A 321 -106.60 -47.03 -102.31
C MET A 321 -107.84 -47.42 -103.12
N HIS A 322 -108.96 -47.69 -102.42
CA HIS A 322 -110.37 -47.50 -102.84
C HIS A 322 -110.90 -48.11 -104.18
N GLU A 323 -111.92 -48.98 -104.15
CA GLU A 323 -113.32 -48.63 -104.50
C GLU A 323 -114.36 -49.78 -104.51
N VAL A 324 -115.61 -49.35 -104.28
CA VAL A 324 -116.97 -49.94 -104.25
C VAL A 324 -117.38 -50.36 -105.72
N PRO A 325 -118.52 -51.03 -106.10
CA PRO A 325 -119.84 -51.18 -105.45
C PRO A 325 -120.64 -52.52 -105.65
N GLY A 326 -121.87 -52.59 -105.10
CA GLY A 326 -122.83 -53.65 -105.50
C GLY A 326 -124.22 -53.70 -104.81
N SER A 327 -125.26 -53.24 -105.52
CA SER A 327 -126.70 -53.58 -105.42
C SER A 327 -127.61 -53.05 -104.29
N PHE A 328 -128.84 -52.70 -104.68
CA PHE A 328 -130.03 -52.32 -103.88
C PHE A 328 -130.93 -53.57 -103.66
N PRO A 329 -131.75 -53.66 -102.58
CA PRO A 329 -133.17 -53.28 -102.70
C PRO A 329 -133.89 -52.85 -101.39
N GLY A 330 -135.16 -52.44 -101.49
CA GLY A 330 -136.12 -52.60 -100.37
C GLY A 330 -136.25 -51.45 -99.38
N LYS A 331 -137.49 -51.01 -99.14
CA LYS A 331 -137.83 -49.84 -98.29
C LYS A 331 -137.57 -50.06 -96.78
N GLU A 332 -137.46 -51.31 -96.33
CA GLU A 332 -137.13 -51.68 -94.94
C GLU A 332 -135.61 -51.73 -94.67
N GLU A 333 -134.78 -51.92 -95.71
CA GLU A 333 -133.33 -51.72 -95.60
C GLU A 333 -132.99 -50.24 -95.43
N LEU A 334 -133.82 -49.32 -95.95
CA LEU A 334 -133.67 -47.88 -95.71
C LEU A 334 -133.91 -47.52 -94.22
N GLU A 335 -134.90 -48.13 -93.57
CA GLU A 335 -135.13 -47.91 -92.12
C GLU A 335 -134.06 -48.60 -91.27
N SER A 336 -133.63 -49.81 -91.65
CA SER A 336 -132.54 -50.51 -90.96
C SER A 336 -131.19 -49.80 -91.10
N SER A 337 -130.91 -49.22 -92.28
CA SER A 337 -129.70 -48.41 -92.52
C SER A 337 -129.80 -47.02 -91.90
N LEU A 338 -130.99 -46.40 -91.82
CA LEU A 338 -131.20 -45.18 -91.01
C LEU A 338 -130.96 -45.44 -89.53
N GLN A 339 -131.51 -46.52 -88.95
CA GLN A 339 -131.26 -46.88 -87.55
C GLN A 339 -129.78 -47.22 -87.30
N LYS A 340 -129.12 -47.88 -88.26
CA LYS A 340 -127.67 -48.12 -88.20
C LYS A 340 -126.88 -46.81 -88.25
N LEU A 341 -127.18 -45.92 -89.20
CA LEU A 341 -126.54 -44.61 -89.34
C LEU A 341 -126.80 -43.72 -88.11
N GLU A 342 -127.99 -43.79 -87.51
CA GLU A 342 -128.32 -43.10 -86.26
C GLU A 342 -127.56 -43.68 -85.06
N LYS A 343 -127.39 -45.01 -84.99
CA LYS A 343 -126.56 -45.67 -83.99
C LYS A 343 -125.08 -45.28 -84.15
N ASP A 344 -124.57 -45.31 -85.37
CA ASP A 344 -123.19 -44.93 -85.71
C ASP A 344 -122.97 -43.42 -85.45
N LEU A 345 -123.98 -42.57 -85.68
CA LEU A 345 -123.97 -41.13 -85.31
C LEU A 345 -123.98 -40.94 -83.79
N LYS A 346 -124.71 -41.77 -83.05
CA LYS A 346 -124.71 -41.79 -81.56
C LYS A 346 -123.41 -42.36 -80.99
N GLU A 347 -122.74 -43.25 -81.70
CA GLU A 347 -121.43 -43.82 -81.31
C GLU A 347 -120.31 -42.81 -81.58
N THR A 348 -120.22 -42.27 -82.80
CA THR A 348 -119.26 -41.22 -83.16
C THR A 348 -119.42 -39.94 -82.33
N SER A 349 -120.65 -39.55 -81.95
CA SER A 349 -120.84 -38.42 -81.01
C SER A 349 -120.36 -38.75 -79.60
N ARG A 350 -120.59 -39.96 -79.08
CA ARG A 350 -120.00 -40.41 -77.80
C ARG A 350 -118.47 -40.49 -77.85
N GLU A 351 -117.89 -40.91 -78.98
CA GLU A 351 -116.45 -40.96 -79.19
C GLU A 351 -115.84 -39.56 -79.28
N ARG A 352 -116.47 -38.65 -80.03
CA ARG A 352 -116.13 -37.22 -80.05
C ARG A 352 -116.19 -36.62 -78.64
N ASP A 353 -117.22 -36.93 -77.87
CA ASP A 353 -117.38 -36.39 -76.52
C ASP A 353 -116.34 -36.97 -75.54
N LYS A 354 -115.98 -38.26 -75.67
CA LYS A 354 -114.81 -38.84 -74.98
C LYS A 354 -113.50 -38.16 -75.41
N ALA A 355 -113.30 -37.92 -76.71
CA ALA A 355 -112.12 -37.24 -77.22
C ALA A 355 -112.02 -35.79 -76.72
N LEU A 356 -113.15 -35.07 -76.63
CA LEU A 356 -113.24 -33.74 -76.01
C LEU A 356 -112.92 -33.79 -74.50
N GLN A 357 -113.40 -34.82 -73.77
CA GLN A 357 -113.03 -35.01 -72.36
C GLN A 357 -111.53 -35.31 -72.18
N GLN A 358 -110.93 -36.14 -73.03
CA GLN A 358 -109.48 -36.40 -73.00
C GLN A 358 -108.66 -35.17 -73.42
N LEU A 359 -109.12 -34.40 -74.41
CA LEU A 359 -108.51 -33.13 -74.81
C LEU A 359 -108.55 -32.10 -73.67
N ASN A 360 -109.67 -32.02 -72.95
CA ASN A 360 -109.79 -31.13 -71.79
C ASN A 360 -108.91 -31.59 -70.61
N ARG A 361 -108.79 -32.90 -70.36
CA ARG A 361 -107.82 -33.44 -69.39
C ARG A 361 -106.37 -33.14 -69.77
N LEU A 362 -106.02 -33.29 -71.05
CA LEU A 362 -104.68 -33.00 -71.54
C LEU A 362 -104.37 -31.50 -71.44
N LYS A 363 -105.33 -30.63 -71.78
CA LYS A 363 -105.21 -29.18 -71.58
C LYS A 363 -105.05 -28.80 -70.12
N GLN A 364 -105.85 -29.40 -69.23
CA GLN A 364 -105.76 -29.17 -67.78
C GLN A 364 -104.39 -29.61 -67.24
N HIS A 365 -103.92 -30.82 -67.58
CA HIS A 365 -102.60 -31.32 -67.20
C HIS A 365 -101.46 -30.49 -67.80
N LEU A 366 -101.60 -29.95 -69.02
CA LEU A 366 -100.62 -29.03 -69.60
C LEU A 366 -100.58 -27.71 -68.84
N LEU A 367 -101.73 -27.16 -68.45
CA LEU A 367 -101.83 -25.94 -67.66
C LEU A 367 -101.30 -26.14 -66.24
N GLU A 368 -101.62 -27.26 -65.59
CA GLU A 368 -101.10 -27.66 -64.27
C GLU A 368 -99.57 -27.79 -64.33
N LYS A 369 -99.04 -28.46 -65.35
CA LYS A 369 -97.59 -28.56 -65.56
C LYS A 369 -96.93 -27.21 -65.86
N GLU A 370 -97.58 -26.34 -66.65
CA GLU A 370 -97.09 -24.98 -66.91
C GLU A 370 -97.07 -24.15 -65.61
N SER A 371 -98.06 -24.29 -64.73
CA SER A 371 -98.03 -23.66 -63.40
C SER A 371 -96.97 -24.27 -62.47
N GLU A 372 -96.81 -25.60 -62.42
CA GLU A 372 -95.75 -26.25 -61.62
C GLU A 372 -94.34 -25.85 -62.08
N ASP A 373 -94.12 -25.78 -63.40
CA ASP A 373 -92.84 -25.36 -63.96
C ASP A 373 -92.62 -23.85 -63.75
N SER A 374 -93.68 -23.02 -63.75
CA SER A 374 -93.60 -21.61 -63.36
C SER A 374 -93.29 -21.41 -61.87
N GLU A 375 -93.91 -22.19 -60.97
CA GLU A 375 -93.64 -22.14 -59.53
C GLU A 375 -92.20 -22.56 -59.23
N LYS A 376 -91.67 -23.59 -59.89
CA LYS A 376 -90.25 -23.97 -59.80
C LYS A 376 -89.32 -22.85 -60.30
N MET A 377 -89.64 -22.19 -61.40
CA MET A 377 -88.85 -21.06 -61.90
C MET A 377 -88.84 -19.87 -60.91
N ASP A 378 -89.94 -19.64 -60.19
CA ASP A 378 -90.02 -18.65 -59.10
C ASP A 378 -89.23 -19.08 -57.85
N GLU A 379 -89.23 -20.37 -57.50
CA GLU A 379 -88.40 -20.93 -56.42
C GLU A 379 -86.90 -20.86 -56.75
N ASP A 380 -86.50 -21.31 -57.94
CA ASP A 380 -85.12 -21.20 -58.44
C ASP A 380 -84.67 -19.73 -58.49
N SER A 381 -85.54 -18.81 -58.90
CA SER A 381 -85.25 -17.37 -58.90
C SER A 381 -84.98 -16.84 -57.48
N LYS A 382 -85.78 -17.25 -56.47
CA LYS A 382 -85.55 -16.90 -55.06
C LYS A 382 -84.23 -17.49 -54.54
N ILE A 383 -83.89 -18.73 -54.92
CA ILE A 383 -82.62 -19.38 -54.55
C ILE A 383 -81.44 -18.64 -55.17
N ILE A 384 -81.52 -18.28 -56.46
CA ILE A 384 -80.48 -17.50 -57.16
C ILE A 384 -80.30 -16.13 -56.51
N GLU A 385 -81.37 -15.44 -56.14
CA GLU A 385 -81.31 -14.13 -55.48
C GLU A 385 -80.69 -14.23 -54.07
N GLY A 386 -81.09 -15.21 -53.26
CA GLY A 386 -80.47 -15.48 -51.96
C GLY A 386 -78.99 -15.87 -52.07
N LEU A 387 -78.59 -16.61 -53.11
CA LEU A 387 -77.18 -16.90 -53.40
C LEU A 387 -76.40 -15.65 -53.83
N ARG A 388 -77.02 -14.74 -54.59
CA ARG A 388 -76.41 -13.45 -54.96
C ARG A 388 -76.21 -12.55 -53.75
N GLU A 389 -77.23 -12.40 -52.90
CA GLU A 389 -77.14 -11.61 -51.67
C GLU A 389 -76.06 -12.17 -50.73
N ASN A 390 -76.01 -13.50 -50.54
CA ASN A 390 -74.94 -14.14 -49.78
C ASN A 390 -73.55 -13.92 -50.40
N ASN A 391 -73.42 -13.93 -51.72
CA ASN A 391 -72.15 -13.63 -52.39
C ASN A 391 -71.73 -12.16 -52.19
N GLU A 392 -72.68 -11.21 -52.27
CA GLU A 392 -72.44 -9.78 -52.03
C GLU A 392 -72.03 -9.51 -50.58
N ASN A 393 -72.69 -10.17 -49.62
CA ASN A 393 -72.36 -10.14 -48.20
C ASN A 393 -70.97 -10.72 -47.91
N LEU A 394 -70.62 -11.87 -48.50
CA LEU A 394 -69.27 -12.45 -48.39
C LEU A 394 -68.21 -11.53 -49.00
N ARG A 395 -68.46 -10.93 -50.17
CA ARG A 395 -67.57 -9.91 -50.77
C ARG A 395 -67.42 -8.68 -49.88
N ALA A 396 -68.50 -8.23 -49.21
CA ALA A 396 -68.44 -7.12 -48.26
C ALA A 396 -67.59 -7.46 -47.03
N GLN A 397 -67.71 -8.69 -46.50
CA GLN A 397 -66.88 -9.18 -45.40
C GLN A 397 -65.41 -9.30 -45.80
N ILE A 398 -65.10 -9.86 -46.97
CA ILE A 398 -63.73 -9.92 -47.51
C ILE A 398 -63.14 -8.51 -47.63
N ARG A 399 -63.84 -7.58 -48.28
CA ARG A 399 -63.43 -6.17 -48.40
C ARG A 399 -63.24 -5.46 -47.05
N HIS A 400 -63.97 -5.87 -46.01
CA HIS A 400 -63.78 -5.35 -44.66
C HIS A 400 -62.53 -5.93 -43.99
N LEU A 401 -62.31 -7.25 -44.13
CA LEU A 401 -61.13 -7.94 -43.61
C LEU A 401 -59.84 -7.45 -44.28
N GLU A 402 -59.83 -7.29 -45.61
CA GLU A 402 -58.73 -6.68 -46.39
C GLU A 402 -58.39 -5.28 -45.84
N LYS A 403 -59.38 -4.38 -45.75
CA LYS A 403 -59.18 -3.02 -45.21
C LYS A 403 -58.75 -2.99 -43.74
N SER A 404 -59.05 -4.01 -42.96
CA SER A 404 -58.58 -4.14 -41.57
C SER A 404 -57.15 -4.69 -41.52
N LEU A 405 -56.80 -5.62 -42.42
CA LEU A 405 -55.46 -6.16 -42.58
C LEU A 405 -54.49 -5.07 -43.07
N ASP A 406 -54.86 -4.29 -44.08
CA ASP A 406 -54.07 -3.16 -44.59
C ASP A 406 -53.76 -2.14 -43.49
N ARG A 407 -54.76 -1.81 -42.65
CA ARG A 407 -54.59 -0.93 -41.49
C ARG A 407 -53.68 -1.54 -40.42
N ALA A 408 -53.78 -2.85 -40.17
CA ALA A 408 -52.91 -3.54 -39.23
C ALA A 408 -51.44 -3.59 -39.74
N LEU A 409 -51.24 -3.85 -41.03
CA LEU A 409 -49.92 -3.83 -41.67
C LEU A 409 -49.29 -2.43 -41.66
N ALA A 410 -50.07 -1.38 -41.97
CA ALA A 410 -49.60 0.00 -41.89
C ALA A 410 -49.17 0.39 -40.47
N GLY A 411 -49.99 0.05 -39.45
CA GLY A 411 -49.64 0.28 -38.05
C GLY A 411 -48.43 -0.55 -37.59
N GLN A 412 -48.27 -1.78 -38.09
CA GLN A 412 -47.09 -2.61 -37.80
C GLN A 412 -45.81 -2.01 -38.38
N GLU A 413 -45.84 -1.48 -39.61
CA GLU A 413 -44.69 -0.82 -40.21
C GLU A 413 -44.38 0.52 -39.52
N GLU A 414 -45.38 1.29 -39.10
CA GLU A 414 -45.19 2.50 -38.29
C GLU A 414 -44.47 2.18 -36.97
N VAL A 415 -44.94 1.17 -36.22
CA VAL A 415 -44.30 0.71 -34.97
C VAL A 415 -42.87 0.18 -35.21
N LYS A 416 -42.63 -0.50 -36.34
CA LYS A 416 -41.29 -0.95 -36.74
C LYS A 416 -40.37 0.22 -37.05
N MET A 417 -40.87 1.27 -37.69
CA MET A 417 -40.11 2.49 -37.99
C MET A 417 -39.83 3.34 -36.74
N THR A 418 -40.77 3.46 -35.80
CA THR A 418 -40.51 4.14 -34.52
C THR A 418 -39.49 3.38 -33.67
N ASN A 419 -39.63 2.04 -33.56
CA ASN A 419 -38.67 1.20 -32.84
C ASN A 419 -37.27 1.26 -33.46
N ASN A 420 -37.14 1.23 -34.79
CA ASN A 420 -35.84 1.42 -35.47
C ASN A 420 -35.21 2.79 -35.16
N ASN A 421 -36.02 3.86 -35.13
CA ASN A 421 -35.56 5.21 -34.79
C ASN A 421 -35.14 5.32 -33.30
N GLU A 422 -35.84 4.67 -32.38
CA GLU A 422 -35.47 4.61 -30.97
C GLU A 422 -34.21 3.77 -30.74
N LEU A 423 -34.09 2.64 -31.42
CA LEU A 423 -32.90 1.80 -31.41
C LEU A 423 -31.68 2.57 -31.93
N GLN A 424 -31.80 3.30 -33.04
CA GLN A 424 -30.73 4.15 -33.57
C GLN A 424 -30.33 5.26 -32.58
N LYS A 425 -31.28 5.98 -31.97
CA LYS A 425 -30.99 6.96 -30.91
C LYS A 425 -30.29 6.34 -29.70
N SER A 426 -30.73 5.15 -29.28
CA SER A 426 -30.11 4.44 -28.15
C SER A 426 -28.67 4.03 -28.47
N LYS A 427 -28.41 3.61 -29.72
CA LYS A 427 -27.08 3.27 -30.22
C LYS A 427 -26.15 4.50 -30.27
N GLU A 428 -26.63 5.64 -30.74
CA GLU A 428 -25.88 6.91 -30.71
C GLU A 428 -25.51 7.33 -29.28
N ILE A 429 -26.45 7.19 -28.33
CA ILE A 429 -26.19 7.44 -26.90
C ILE A 429 -25.14 6.46 -26.34
N ILE A 430 -25.22 5.17 -26.71
CA ILE A 430 -24.23 4.15 -26.31
C ILE A 430 -22.85 4.46 -26.91
N ASP A 431 -22.77 4.87 -28.17
CA ASP A 431 -21.51 5.24 -28.83
C ASP A 431 -20.88 6.49 -28.17
N ASP A 432 -21.68 7.50 -27.83
CA ASP A 432 -21.20 8.69 -27.13
C ASP A 432 -20.80 8.43 -25.67
N LEU A 433 -21.51 7.55 -24.97
CA LEU A 433 -21.08 7.06 -23.65
C LEU A 433 -19.79 6.24 -23.78
N SER A 434 -19.65 5.40 -24.81
CA SER A 434 -18.44 4.61 -25.05
C SER A 434 -17.22 5.48 -25.35
N LYS A 435 -17.38 6.54 -26.15
CA LYS A 435 -16.35 7.57 -26.36
C LYS A 435 -15.95 8.27 -25.06
N LYS A 436 -16.91 8.62 -24.19
CA LYS A 436 -16.65 9.24 -22.87
C LYS A 436 -15.94 8.27 -21.91
N VAL A 437 -16.29 6.99 -21.92
CA VAL A 437 -15.60 5.96 -21.14
C VAL A 437 -14.17 5.76 -21.65
N ALA A 438 -13.95 5.75 -22.97
CA ALA A 438 -12.62 5.65 -23.57
C ALA A 438 -11.73 6.86 -23.22
N SER A 439 -12.27 8.10 -23.27
CA SER A 439 -11.50 9.29 -22.90
C SER A 439 -11.19 9.35 -21.40
N LEU A 440 -12.13 8.99 -20.53
CA LEU A 440 -11.88 8.85 -19.09
C LEU A 440 -10.82 7.78 -18.80
N ARG A 441 -10.84 6.65 -19.51
CA ARG A 441 -9.82 5.60 -19.39
C ARG A 441 -8.44 6.12 -19.77
N SER A 442 -8.31 6.78 -20.92
CA SER A 442 -7.02 7.38 -21.35
C SER A 442 -6.51 8.46 -20.37
N LEU A 443 -7.41 9.22 -19.74
CA LEU A 443 -7.04 10.19 -18.70
C LEU A 443 -6.54 9.51 -17.42
N VAL A 444 -7.19 8.42 -16.99
CA VAL A 444 -6.73 7.60 -15.86
C VAL A 444 -5.37 6.96 -16.17
N ASP A 445 -5.19 6.42 -17.37
CA ASP A 445 -3.91 5.83 -17.80
C ASP A 445 -2.79 6.88 -17.83
N ALA A 446 -3.07 8.11 -18.30
CA ALA A 446 -2.14 9.24 -18.22
C ALA A 446 -1.79 9.61 -16.76
N LYS A 447 -2.78 9.66 -15.86
CA LYS A 447 -2.53 9.92 -14.42
C LYS A 447 -1.76 8.79 -13.73
N ASN A 448 -1.94 7.53 -14.15
CA ASN A 448 -1.13 6.42 -13.67
C ASN A 448 0.36 6.57 -14.08
N VAL A 449 0.64 7.05 -15.29
CA VAL A 449 2.00 7.38 -15.73
C VAL A 449 2.59 8.55 -14.94
N GLU A 450 1.83 9.61 -14.70
CA GLU A 450 2.27 10.72 -13.82
C GLU A 450 2.61 10.25 -12.40
N LEU A 451 1.77 9.40 -11.80
CA LEU A 451 2.02 8.82 -10.48
C LEU A 451 3.26 7.93 -10.44
N LEU A 452 3.48 7.11 -11.48
CA LEU A 452 4.67 6.28 -11.60
C LEU A 452 5.94 7.15 -11.74
N ASN A 453 5.88 8.24 -12.50
CA ASN A 453 6.99 9.18 -12.63
C ASN A 453 7.28 9.88 -11.29
N LEU A 454 6.25 10.31 -10.56
CA LEU A 454 6.40 10.90 -9.22
C LEU A 454 6.96 9.91 -8.20
N GLN A 455 6.48 8.66 -8.20
CA GLN A 455 7.02 7.59 -7.36
C GLN A 455 8.49 7.31 -7.68
N THR A 456 8.87 7.35 -8.97
CA THR A 456 10.26 7.21 -9.42
C THR A 456 11.12 8.37 -8.90
N ALA A 457 10.65 9.61 -9.03
CA ALA A 457 11.36 10.79 -8.54
C ALA A 457 11.50 10.77 -7.01
N LEU A 458 10.46 10.37 -6.26
CA LEU A 458 10.54 10.18 -4.81
C LEU A 458 11.57 9.10 -4.43
N GLY A 459 11.61 7.98 -5.16
CA GLY A 459 12.65 6.96 -4.98
C GLY A 459 14.07 7.49 -5.20
N GLN A 460 14.26 8.35 -6.21
CA GLN A 460 15.52 9.04 -6.45
C GLN A 460 15.89 10.00 -5.31
N TYR A 461 14.95 10.81 -4.82
CA TYR A 461 15.19 11.70 -3.67
C TYR A 461 15.54 10.92 -2.40
N TYR A 462 14.93 9.76 -2.13
CA TYR A 462 15.32 8.92 -0.99
C TYR A 462 16.76 8.40 -1.13
N ALA A 463 17.16 7.95 -2.32
CA ALA A 463 18.53 7.53 -2.59
C ALA A 463 19.54 8.70 -2.48
N GLU A 464 19.15 9.91 -2.92
CA GLU A 464 19.97 11.12 -2.78
C GLU A 464 20.12 11.56 -1.32
N ILE A 465 19.05 11.47 -0.52
CA ILE A 465 19.10 11.71 0.94
C ILE A 465 20.03 10.71 1.62
N GLU A 466 19.90 9.41 1.32
CA GLU A 466 20.78 8.38 1.90
C GLU A 466 22.25 8.61 1.51
N ALA A 467 22.54 8.89 0.24
CA ALA A 467 23.88 9.24 -0.23
C ALA A 467 24.43 10.51 0.44
N LYS A 468 23.59 11.53 0.64
CA LYS A 468 23.95 12.76 1.36
C LYS A 468 24.30 12.46 2.83
N GLU A 469 23.50 11.64 3.52
CA GLU A 469 23.81 11.23 4.89
C GLU A 469 25.13 10.45 4.98
N HIS A 470 25.46 9.61 3.98
CA HIS A 470 26.76 8.95 3.92
C HIS A 470 27.91 9.96 3.81
N LEU A 471 27.80 10.94 2.91
CA LEU A 471 28.80 12.02 2.79
C LEU A 471 28.89 12.89 4.05
N GLU A 472 27.77 13.17 4.74
CA GLU A 472 27.77 13.90 6.01
C GLU A 472 28.49 13.12 7.12
N ARG A 473 28.33 11.79 7.18
CA ARG A 473 29.07 10.91 8.12
C ARG A 473 30.57 10.89 7.82
N GLU A 474 30.95 10.74 6.55
CA GLU A 474 32.36 10.77 6.12
C GLU A 474 32.99 12.12 6.46
N LEU A 475 32.32 13.22 6.16
CA LEU A 475 32.76 14.58 6.47
C LEU A 475 32.87 14.80 7.99
N ALA A 476 31.98 14.25 8.80
CA ALA A 476 32.10 14.26 10.25
C ALA A 476 33.33 13.48 10.74
N SER A 477 33.61 12.29 10.19
CA SER A 477 34.82 11.53 10.53
C SER A 477 36.10 12.25 10.12
N ALA A 478 36.16 12.85 8.92
CA ALA A 478 37.31 13.63 8.47
C ALA A 478 37.54 14.89 9.33
N ARG A 479 36.48 15.51 9.83
CA ARG A 479 36.57 16.60 10.82
C ARG A 479 37.12 16.11 12.16
N GLU A 480 36.71 14.93 12.63
CA GLU A 480 37.24 14.34 13.87
C GLU A 480 38.72 13.97 13.72
N GLU A 481 39.13 13.35 12.61
CA GLU A 481 40.52 13.04 12.31
C GLU A 481 41.38 14.31 12.22
N SER A 482 40.88 15.36 11.55
CA SER A 482 41.54 16.67 11.49
C SER A 482 41.69 17.31 12.88
N ALA A 483 40.66 17.21 13.74
CA ALA A 483 40.74 17.68 15.12
C ALA A 483 41.78 16.89 15.95
N ARG A 484 41.79 15.56 15.85
CA ARG A 484 42.78 14.68 16.50
C ARG A 484 44.20 15.01 16.03
N LEU A 485 44.42 15.20 14.73
CA LEU A 485 45.73 15.60 14.18
C LEU A 485 46.15 16.99 14.66
N SER A 486 45.22 17.95 14.78
CA SER A 486 45.49 19.27 15.36
C SER A 486 45.86 19.19 16.85
N GLU A 487 45.26 18.26 17.60
CA GLU A 487 45.60 18.00 19.00
C GLU A 487 47.01 17.39 19.13
N HIS A 488 47.32 16.33 18.38
CA HIS A 488 48.65 15.71 18.34
C HIS A 488 49.73 16.74 17.93
N LEU A 489 49.42 17.64 17.00
CA LEU A 489 50.33 18.72 16.60
C LEU A 489 50.57 19.71 17.75
N LYS A 490 49.54 20.08 18.52
CA LYS A 490 49.69 20.94 19.71
C LYS A 490 50.49 20.27 20.82
N GLU A 491 50.26 18.97 21.07
CA GLU A 491 51.04 18.19 22.03
C GLU A 491 52.51 18.12 21.62
N ALA A 492 52.80 17.85 20.34
CA ALA A 492 54.16 17.84 19.82
C ALA A 492 54.84 19.21 19.96
N PHE A 493 54.14 20.32 19.69
CA PHE A 493 54.67 21.67 19.95
C PHE A 493 54.97 21.92 21.43
N GLN A 494 54.09 21.48 22.33
CA GLN A 494 54.34 21.60 23.78
C GLN A 494 55.56 20.78 24.22
N GLN A 495 55.70 19.55 23.72
CA GLN A 495 56.87 18.69 23.99
C GLN A 495 58.18 19.29 23.46
N VAL A 496 58.16 19.94 22.28
CA VAL A 496 59.31 20.65 21.74
C VAL A 496 59.69 21.85 22.61
N GLU A 497 58.71 22.64 23.08
CA GLU A 497 59.00 23.78 23.97
C GLU A 497 59.45 23.35 25.38
N THR A 498 58.98 22.21 25.92
CA THR A 498 59.55 21.66 27.17
C THR A 498 60.97 21.17 26.96
N ALA A 499 61.25 20.40 25.90
CA ALA A 499 62.60 19.92 25.60
C ALA A 499 63.59 21.07 25.32
N LYS A 500 63.11 22.17 24.73
CA LYS A 500 63.89 23.39 24.53
C LYS A 500 64.24 24.08 25.86
N LYS A 501 63.29 24.21 26.79
CA LYS A 501 63.54 24.74 28.14
C LYS A 501 64.51 23.85 28.93
N GLU A 502 64.36 22.53 28.85
CA GLU A 502 65.29 21.57 29.47
C GLU A 502 66.70 21.70 28.87
N LYS A 503 66.81 21.88 27.54
CA LYS A 503 68.09 22.17 26.87
C LYS A 503 68.70 23.49 27.34
N GLU A 504 67.91 24.56 27.47
CA GLU A 504 68.36 25.86 27.96
C GLU A 504 68.86 25.75 29.42
N GLU A 505 68.12 25.06 30.30
CA GLU A 505 68.55 24.79 31.69
C GLU A 505 69.83 23.93 31.74
N CYS A 506 69.99 22.95 30.84
CA CYS A 506 71.21 22.16 30.73
C CYS A 506 72.41 22.99 30.26
N LEU A 507 72.21 23.93 29.33
CA LEU A 507 73.25 24.85 28.87
C LEU A 507 73.65 25.84 29.99
N GLU A 508 72.70 26.33 30.78
CA GLU A 508 73.02 27.14 31.96
C GLU A 508 73.84 26.35 32.98
N LYS A 509 73.43 25.13 33.34
CA LYS A 509 74.17 24.24 34.24
C LYS A 509 75.57 23.92 33.71
N LEU A 510 75.71 23.69 32.40
CA LEU A 510 77.00 23.49 31.75
C LEU A 510 77.88 24.74 31.90
N SER A 511 77.36 25.94 31.60
CA SER A 511 78.12 27.19 31.73
C SER A 511 78.57 27.49 33.17
N GLN A 512 77.77 27.10 34.16
CA GLN A 512 78.12 27.19 35.58
C GLN A 512 79.24 26.20 35.94
N ALA A 513 79.14 24.95 35.46
CA ALA A 513 80.18 23.94 35.67
C ALA A 513 81.50 24.32 34.98
N GLU A 514 81.46 24.87 33.76
CA GLU A 514 82.62 25.39 33.04
C GLU A 514 83.29 26.54 33.80
N ARG A 515 82.52 27.46 34.37
CA ARG A 515 83.04 28.56 35.21
C ARG A 515 83.73 28.04 36.47
N LEU A 516 83.08 27.15 37.22
CA LEU A 516 83.66 26.52 38.42
C LEU A 516 84.91 25.69 38.10
N LEU A 517 84.96 25.07 36.92
CA LEU A 517 86.12 24.33 36.41
C LEU A 517 87.25 25.27 36.00
N ALA A 518 86.96 26.42 35.40
CA ALA A 518 87.96 27.46 35.09
C ALA A 518 88.54 28.08 36.39
N GLU A 519 87.69 28.39 37.37
CA GLU A 519 88.12 28.81 38.72
C GLU A 519 88.92 27.72 39.45
N GLY A 520 88.53 26.46 39.28
CA GLY A 520 89.26 25.29 39.78
C GLY A 520 90.67 25.18 39.19
N LYS A 521 90.79 25.27 37.85
CA LYS A 521 92.08 25.33 37.15
C LYS A 521 92.91 26.53 37.62
N GLY A 522 92.30 27.72 37.76
CA GLY A 522 92.99 28.90 38.28
C GLY A 522 93.52 28.74 39.71
N ARG A 523 92.81 27.99 40.58
CA ARG A 523 93.30 27.63 41.92
C ARG A 523 94.43 26.60 41.86
N VAL A 524 94.33 25.60 41.00
CA VAL A 524 95.39 24.59 40.80
C VAL A 524 96.67 25.26 40.30
N ASN A 525 96.61 26.10 39.26
CA ASN A 525 97.77 26.82 38.72
C ASN A 525 98.47 27.67 39.80
N LYS A 526 97.71 28.38 40.66
CA LYS A 526 98.28 29.13 41.80
C LYS A 526 99.00 28.22 42.81
N LEU A 527 98.38 27.08 43.16
CA LEU A 527 98.99 26.09 44.04
C LEU A 527 100.23 25.46 43.42
N GLU A 528 100.26 25.23 42.10
CA GLU A 528 101.44 24.77 41.37
C GLU A 528 102.55 25.81 41.38
N GLU A 529 102.25 27.07 41.06
CA GLU A 529 103.20 28.19 41.17
C GLU A 529 103.83 28.26 42.57
N ASP A 530 103.01 28.27 43.61
CA ASP A 530 103.47 28.31 45.00
C ASP A 530 104.25 27.05 45.39
N ASN A 531 103.88 25.87 44.90
CA ASN A 531 104.67 24.66 45.06
C ASN A 531 106.05 24.80 44.38
N THR A 532 106.15 25.40 43.18
CA THR A 532 107.47 25.68 42.57
C THR A 532 108.29 26.71 43.35
N LYS A 533 107.64 27.74 43.94
CA LYS A 533 108.31 28.73 44.81
C LYS A 533 108.88 28.05 46.05
N LEU A 534 108.08 27.20 46.72
CA LEU A 534 108.49 26.41 47.87
C LEU A 534 109.61 25.41 47.53
N ARG A 535 109.54 24.72 46.38
CA ARG A 535 110.62 23.85 45.90
C ARG A 535 111.92 24.60 45.69
N ARG A 536 111.91 25.77 45.01
CA ARG A 536 113.11 26.61 44.86
C ARG A 536 113.65 27.11 46.20
N ALA A 537 112.79 27.51 47.13
CA ALA A 537 113.22 27.97 48.45
C ALA A 537 113.87 26.84 49.28
N LEU A 538 113.33 25.62 49.17
CA LEU A 538 113.90 24.41 49.78
C LEU A 538 115.24 24.01 49.12
N GLU A 539 115.34 24.10 47.80
CA GLU A 539 116.58 23.83 47.07
C GLU A 539 117.69 24.84 47.42
N GLN A 540 117.33 26.13 47.58
CA GLN A 540 118.23 27.18 48.06
C GLN A 540 118.67 26.94 49.51
N SER A 541 117.76 26.55 50.41
CA SER A 541 118.11 26.28 51.81
C SER A 541 118.98 25.03 51.95
N MET A 542 118.71 23.98 51.17
CA MET A 542 119.55 22.77 51.08
C MET A 542 120.94 23.11 50.52
N THR A 543 121.03 23.96 49.49
CA THR A 543 122.31 24.43 48.93
C THR A 543 123.11 25.24 49.97
N ARG A 544 122.43 26.06 50.77
CA ARG A 544 123.07 26.81 51.87
C ARG A 544 123.54 25.88 53.00
N LEU A 545 122.74 24.88 53.38
CA LEU A 545 123.09 23.87 54.37
C LEU A 545 124.32 23.07 53.93
N ASN A 546 124.31 22.56 52.70
CA ASN A 546 125.42 21.77 52.15
C ASN A 546 126.72 22.60 52.08
N ARG A 547 126.66 23.89 51.69
CA ARG A 547 127.82 24.79 51.77
C ARG A 547 128.34 24.96 53.20
N MET A 548 127.45 25.10 54.19
CA MET A 548 127.85 25.26 55.59
C MET A 548 128.38 23.96 56.23
N SER A 549 128.03 22.79 55.69
CA SER A 549 128.50 21.48 56.18
C SER A 549 129.84 21.04 55.57
N MET A 550 130.19 21.48 54.36
CA MET A 550 131.43 21.03 53.71
C MET A 550 132.71 21.66 54.30
N ASP A 551 132.63 22.85 54.90
CA ASP A 551 133.80 23.57 55.42
C ASP A 551 134.18 23.17 56.87
N SER A 552 133.33 22.43 57.61
CA SER A 552 133.55 22.13 59.04
C SER A 552 134.25 20.81 59.34
N ASP A 553 134.21 19.84 58.43
CA ASP A 553 134.40 18.43 58.80
C ASP A 553 135.85 17.93 58.73
N PHE A 554 136.80 18.75 58.27
CA PHE A 554 138.19 18.35 57.98
C PHE A 554 139.30 19.11 58.73
N SER A 555 138.98 19.99 59.68
CA SER A 555 140.01 20.73 60.43
C SER A 555 139.72 20.89 61.93
N VAL A 556 140.37 20.04 62.74
CA VAL A 556 140.52 20.27 64.19
C VAL A 556 141.68 21.25 64.40
N ASP A 557 141.47 22.35 65.14
CA ASP A 557 142.53 23.35 65.38
C ASP A 557 143.78 22.69 65.97
N ARG A 558 144.90 22.82 65.26
CA ARG A 558 146.22 22.29 65.64
C ARG A 558 146.61 22.67 67.08
N ARG A 559 146.15 23.82 67.60
CA ARG A 559 146.38 24.24 68.99
C ARG A 559 145.69 23.33 70.00
N ILE A 560 144.47 22.86 69.72
CA ILE A 560 143.73 21.92 70.56
C ILE A 560 144.46 20.57 70.55
N VAL A 561 144.88 20.09 69.38
CA VAL A 561 145.63 18.84 69.22
C VAL A 561 146.95 18.85 70.00
N ILE A 562 147.74 19.93 69.85
CA ILE A 562 148.98 20.12 70.61
C ILE A 562 148.70 20.16 72.11
N LYS A 563 147.65 20.88 72.55
CA LYS A 563 147.35 21.03 73.98
C LYS A 563 146.89 19.72 74.62
N LEU A 564 146.15 18.88 73.88
CA LEU A 564 145.78 17.53 74.29
C LEU A 564 147.00 16.59 74.42
N LEU A 565 147.91 16.60 73.44
CA LEU A 565 149.19 15.86 73.53
C LEU A 565 150.03 16.32 74.73
N VAL A 566 150.16 17.63 74.94
CA VAL A 566 150.91 18.20 76.06
C VAL A 566 150.27 17.81 77.41
N THR A 567 148.95 17.88 77.56
CA THR A 567 148.29 17.43 78.81
C THR A 567 148.36 15.92 79.02
N TYR A 568 148.39 15.11 77.96
CA TYR A 568 148.60 13.66 78.04
C TYR A 568 149.97 13.31 78.62
N PHE A 569 151.04 13.94 78.13
CA PHE A 569 152.39 13.75 78.68
C PHE A 569 152.56 14.37 80.08
N GLN A 570 152.05 15.57 80.33
CA GLN A 570 152.16 16.24 81.63
C GLN A 570 151.44 15.51 82.78
N ARG A 571 150.42 14.70 82.48
CA ARG A 571 149.61 13.97 83.48
C ARG A 571 149.91 12.47 83.53
N ASN A 572 151.17 12.08 83.34
CA ASN A 572 151.63 10.68 83.38
C ASN A 572 150.72 9.73 82.56
N HIS A 573 150.47 10.07 81.29
CA HIS A 573 149.69 9.25 80.35
C HIS A 573 148.24 8.96 80.80
N SER A 574 147.53 9.99 81.29
CA SER A 574 146.13 9.85 81.70
C SER A 574 145.22 9.33 80.57
N LYS A 575 144.51 8.23 80.86
CA LYS A 575 143.57 7.57 79.92
C LYS A 575 142.40 8.45 79.50
N GLU A 576 141.95 9.37 80.36
CA GLU A 576 140.84 10.28 80.05
C GLU A 576 141.20 11.28 78.95
N VAL A 577 142.45 11.78 78.95
CA VAL A 577 142.94 12.69 77.89
C VAL A 577 143.08 11.93 76.57
N LEU A 578 143.48 10.65 76.62
CA LEU A 578 143.59 9.79 75.45
C LEU A 578 142.22 9.45 74.84
N ASP A 579 141.19 9.18 75.64
CA ASP A 579 139.82 8.98 75.16
C ASP A 579 139.23 10.27 74.55
N LEU A 580 139.49 11.43 75.16
CA LEU A 580 139.09 12.73 74.59
C LEU A 580 139.80 13.00 73.26
N MET A 581 141.09 12.68 73.16
CA MET A 581 141.84 12.76 71.91
C MET A 581 141.23 11.88 70.82
N VAL A 582 140.97 10.61 71.11
CA VAL A 582 140.32 9.66 70.18
C VAL A 582 139.03 10.24 69.61
N ARG A 583 138.21 10.84 70.48
CA ARG A 583 136.88 11.36 70.11
C ARG A 583 136.95 12.68 69.33
N MET A 584 137.87 13.58 69.67
CA MET A 584 138.03 14.87 68.98
C MET A 584 138.83 14.79 67.69
N LEU A 585 139.78 13.84 67.57
CA LEU A 585 140.61 13.64 66.38
C LEU A 585 140.04 12.61 65.40
N GLY A 586 138.92 11.97 65.74
CA GLY A 586 138.26 10.99 64.86
C GLY A 586 139.10 9.75 64.58
N PHE A 587 139.82 9.23 65.58
CA PHE A 587 140.66 8.04 65.42
C PHE A 587 139.79 6.84 64.95
N SER A 588 140.27 6.11 63.95
CA SER A 588 139.59 4.89 63.49
C SER A 588 139.63 3.79 64.55
N GLU A 589 138.79 2.76 64.41
CA GLU A 589 138.74 1.67 65.39
C GLU A 589 140.05 0.88 65.42
N GLU A 590 140.81 0.82 64.32
CA GLU A 590 142.15 0.23 64.28
C GLU A 590 143.18 1.06 65.07
N ASP A 591 143.09 2.40 65.03
CA ASP A 591 143.98 3.27 65.80
C ASP A 591 143.66 3.25 67.29
N LYS A 592 142.38 3.14 67.67
CA LYS A 592 141.95 2.91 69.06
C LYS A 592 142.48 1.59 69.64
N GLN A 593 142.59 0.56 68.82
CA GLN A 593 143.23 -0.71 69.21
C GLN A 593 144.73 -0.55 69.42
N ARG A 594 145.44 0.18 68.53
CA ARG A 594 146.89 0.42 68.66
C ARG A 594 147.30 1.22 69.90
N ILE A 595 146.42 2.08 70.43
CA ILE A 595 146.66 2.87 71.65
C ILE A 595 146.00 2.30 72.92
N GLY A 596 145.45 1.08 72.85
CA GLY A 596 145.04 0.31 74.03
C GLY A 596 143.71 0.69 74.69
N LEU A 597 142.76 1.31 73.96
CA LEU A 597 141.44 1.65 74.50
C LEU A 597 140.32 0.63 74.21
N ALA A 598 140.44 -0.15 73.14
CA ALA A 598 139.31 -0.90 72.58
C ALA A 598 139.05 -2.27 73.27
N GLN A 599 138.43 -2.29 74.46
CA GLN A 599 137.92 -3.54 75.04
C GLN A 599 136.75 -3.38 76.04
N GLN A 600 135.54 -2.98 75.60
CA GLN A 600 134.26 -3.25 76.32
C GLN A 600 132.97 -2.85 75.53
N GLY A 601 132.03 -3.79 75.35
CA GLY A 601 130.57 -3.60 75.08
C GLY A 601 130.16 -2.94 73.74
N ALA A 602 129.35 -3.48 72.81
CA ALA A 602 128.35 -4.57 72.78
C ALA A 602 127.02 -4.34 73.51
N GLY A 603 125.95 -3.95 72.78
CA GLY A 603 124.56 -4.17 73.22
C GLY A 603 123.42 -3.36 72.54
N LYS A 604 122.43 -4.08 71.98
CA LYS A 604 120.95 -3.96 72.18
C LYS A 604 120.23 -2.65 71.71
N SER A 605 118.90 -2.58 71.49
CA SER A 605 117.83 -3.55 71.14
C SER A 605 116.45 -2.83 71.03
N VAL A 606 115.64 -3.12 69.99
CA VAL A 606 114.14 -3.16 69.93
C VAL A 606 113.26 -1.98 70.45
N VAL A 607 112.44 -1.43 69.53
CA VAL A 607 110.97 -1.12 69.64
C VAL A 607 110.46 -0.86 68.20
N ARG A 608 109.22 -1.11 67.72
CA ARG A 608 107.94 -1.69 68.22
C ARG A 608 107.11 -0.88 69.23
N GLY A 609 106.05 -0.19 68.76
CA GLY A 609 104.98 0.36 69.60
C GLY A 609 104.03 1.40 68.93
N VAL A 610 102.81 0.95 68.64
CA VAL A 610 101.55 1.65 68.27
C VAL A 610 101.38 3.15 68.62
N PHE A 611 100.96 3.92 67.61
CA PHE A 611 99.89 4.95 67.57
C PHE A 611 99.43 5.09 66.09
N GLY A 612 98.26 5.62 65.69
CA GLY A 612 97.13 6.23 66.42
C GLY A 612 95.90 6.47 65.51
N LEU A 613 95.04 7.44 65.86
CA LEU A 613 93.80 7.95 65.20
C LEU A 613 93.73 9.49 65.43
N PRO A 614 92.78 10.33 64.90
CA PRO A 614 91.46 10.03 64.30
C PRO A 614 91.06 10.92 63.08
N GLY A 615 89.78 10.91 62.67
CA GLY A 615 89.13 12.15 62.21
C GLY A 615 88.12 12.09 61.04
N ARG A 616 86.84 11.81 61.33
CA ARG A 616 85.68 12.18 60.48
C ARG A 616 84.59 12.75 61.40
N LEU A 617 84.11 13.97 61.13
CA LEU A 617 82.96 14.73 61.67
C LEU A 617 83.14 16.16 61.08
N VAL A 618 82.17 16.94 60.61
CA VAL A 618 80.75 17.21 60.92
C VAL A 618 80.06 17.59 59.58
N GLY A 619 78.76 17.43 59.34
CA GLY A 619 77.66 16.89 60.16
C GLY A 619 76.40 16.73 59.27
N GLY A 620 75.30 16.23 59.84
CA GLY A 620 74.02 16.12 59.16
C GLY A 620 72.88 16.63 60.03
N ILE A 621 71.64 16.52 59.53
CA ILE A 621 70.42 16.59 60.33
C ILE A 621 69.55 15.38 59.96
N LEU A 622 69.10 14.65 60.98
CA LEU A 622 68.23 13.48 60.88
C LEU A 622 67.32 13.43 62.12
N GLY A 623 66.04 13.12 61.93
CA GLY A 623 65.10 12.76 63.00
C GLY A 623 63.69 13.37 62.81
N GLY A 624 62.58 12.63 63.00
CA GLY A 624 62.47 11.18 63.17
C GLY A 624 61.08 10.72 63.66
N ALA A 625 60.53 9.66 63.03
CA ALA A 625 59.50 8.74 63.54
C ALA A 625 58.08 9.35 63.89
N PRO A 626 57.09 8.55 64.32
CA PRO A 626 56.37 7.61 63.44
C PRO A 626 54.83 7.64 63.57
N ALA A 627 54.08 7.45 62.48
CA ALA A 627 52.68 7.00 62.53
C ALA A 627 52.19 6.38 61.20
N ASP A 628 51.48 5.26 61.33
CA ASP A 628 50.40 4.72 60.49
C ASP A 628 50.51 4.52 58.95
N ASN A 629 50.29 3.25 58.60
CA ASN A 629 49.75 2.75 57.32
C ASN A 629 48.67 3.67 56.71
N PRO A 630 48.66 3.87 55.37
CA PRO A 630 47.90 2.91 54.56
C PRO A 630 48.48 2.62 53.16
N ALA A 631 49.78 2.32 53.05
CA ALA A 631 50.45 2.02 51.77
C ALA A 631 50.14 0.62 51.17
N ASN A 632 48.91 0.10 51.32
CA ASN A 632 48.46 -1.14 50.65
C ASN A 632 47.02 -1.10 50.08
N ARG A 633 46.33 0.05 50.06
CA ARG A 633 45.01 0.16 49.38
C ARG A 633 45.11 0.52 47.89
N GLY A 634 46.16 1.23 47.46
CA GLY A 634 46.31 1.67 46.06
C GLY A 634 46.58 0.56 45.04
N LYS A 635 47.27 -0.52 45.42
CA LYS A 635 47.58 -1.65 44.53
C LYS A 635 46.46 -2.71 44.49
N LYS A 636 45.66 -2.87 45.54
CA LYS A 636 44.42 -3.66 45.51
C LYS A 636 43.36 -2.97 44.65
N GLY A 637 43.05 -1.69 44.90
CA GLY A 637 42.04 -0.96 44.11
C GLY A 637 42.33 -0.94 42.61
N LYS A 638 43.59 -0.77 42.17
CA LYS A 638 43.95 -0.87 40.75
C LYS A 638 43.86 -2.30 40.19
N ARG A 639 44.21 -3.34 40.95
CA ARG A 639 44.04 -4.75 40.51
C ARG A 639 42.59 -5.21 40.53
N GLU A 640 41.77 -4.70 41.45
CA GLU A 640 40.34 -4.99 41.55
C GLU A 640 39.56 -4.25 40.46
N ASN A 641 39.89 -2.98 40.17
CA ASN A 641 39.35 -2.29 38.98
C ASN A 641 39.81 -2.94 37.67
N LEU A 642 41.08 -3.35 37.52
CA LEU A 642 41.47 -4.11 36.32
C LEU A 642 40.71 -5.44 36.23
N ARG A 643 40.58 -6.21 37.32
CA ARG A 643 39.80 -7.47 37.31
C ARG A 643 38.32 -7.25 37.01
N LYS A 644 37.71 -6.19 37.55
CA LYS A 644 36.32 -5.84 37.28
C LYS A 644 36.14 -5.43 35.82
N MET A 645 37.03 -4.59 35.29
CA MET A 645 37.02 -4.19 33.88
C MET A 645 37.28 -5.38 32.94
N LEU A 646 38.14 -6.33 33.32
CA LEU A 646 38.38 -7.56 32.56
C LEU A 646 37.16 -8.49 32.58
N MET A 647 36.51 -8.65 33.74
CA MET A 647 35.25 -9.40 33.89
C MET A 647 34.10 -8.75 33.10
N ASP A 648 34.00 -7.42 33.11
CA ASP A 648 32.99 -6.68 32.33
C ASP A 648 33.28 -6.76 30.82
N LEU A 649 34.55 -6.77 30.41
CA LEU A 649 34.97 -7.00 29.01
C LEU A 649 34.71 -8.45 28.56
N GLU A 650 34.95 -9.43 29.43
CA GLU A 650 34.71 -10.85 29.15
C GLU A 650 33.20 -11.18 29.14
N LYS A 651 32.42 -10.52 30.01
CA LYS A 651 30.96 -10.57 30.03
C LYS A 651 30.35 -9.91 28.79
N THR A 652 30.83 -8.73 28.37
CA THR A 652 30.39 -8.11 27.12
C THR A 652 30.80 -8.92 25.90
N LYS A 653 32.01 -9.52 25.88
CA LYS A 653 32.43 -10.47 24.84
C LYS A 653 31.49 -11.68 24.76
N MET A 654 31.15 -12.31 25.88
CA MET A 654 30.15 -13.40 25.90
C MET A 654 28.77 -12.92 25.45
N GLN A 655 28.34 -11.72 25.83
CA GLN A 655 27.03 -11.19 25.47
C GLN A 655 26.92 -10.84 23.97
N VAL A 656 28.00 -10.31 23.37
CA VAL A 656 28.14 -10.13 21.92
C VAL A 656 28.19 -11.48 21.20
N GLN A 657 28.88 -12.48 21.75
CA GLN A 657 28.95 -13.82 21.16
C GLN A 657 27.60 -14.56 21.23
N ILE A 658 26.81 -14.34 22.30
CA ILE A 658 25.42 -14.81 22.40
C ILE A 658 24.52 -14.06 21.40
N GLN A 659 24.68 -12.75 21.21
CA GLN A 659 23.96 -12.01 20.16
C GLN A 659 24.33 -12.50 18.76
N LEU A 660 25.60 -12.78 18.47
CA LEU A 660 26.05 -13.37 17.19
C LEU A 660 25.48 -14.77 16.96
N ALA A 661 25.41 -15.61 18.00
CA ALA A 661 24.76 -16.91 17.92
C ALA A 661 23.23 -16.77 17.69
N GLN A 662 22.58 -15.80 18.32
CA GLN A 662 21.16 -15.52 18.13
C GLN A 662 20.84 -14.91 16.76
N THR A 663 21.68 -14.04 16.21
CA THR A 663 21.49 -13.49 14.85
C THR A 663 21.78 -14.54 13.78
N SER A 664 22.80 -15.39 13.96
CA SER A 664 23.08 -16.53 13.07
C SER A 664 21.95 -17.58 13.12
N SER A 665 21.41 -17.88 14.31
CA SER A 665 20.21 -18.71 14.47
C SER A 665 18.97 -18.12 13.76
N LYS A 666 18.73 -16.80 13.89
CA LYS A 666 17.66 -16.10 13.17
C LYS A 666 17.87 -16.10 11.66
N GLN A 667 19.10 -15.91 11.15
CA GLN A 667 19.38 -16.01 9.73
C GLN A 667 19.19 -17.44 9.20
N ASN A 668 19.64 -18.46 9.92
CA ASN A 668 19.39 -19.86 9.55
C ASN A 668 17.88 -20.18 9.54
N SER A 669 17.12 -19.69 10.52
CA SER A 669 15.65 -19.80 10.56
C SER A 669 14.99 -19.12 9.35
N VAL A 670 15.44 -17.93 8.95
CA VAL A 670 14.96 -17.22 7.74
C VAL A 670 15.33 -17.98 6.46
N ILE A 671 16.55 -18.52 6.35
CA ILE A 671 17.00 -19.32 5.20
C ILE A 671 16.20 -20.62 5.09
N GLN A 672 15.95 -21.30 6.21
CA GLN A 672 15.14 -22.53 6.25
C GLN A 672 13.67 -22.25 5.91
N SER A 673 13.15 -21.10 6.34
CA SER A 673 11.81 -20.60 5.96
C SER A 673 11.73 -20.29 4.46
N PHE A 674 12.77 -19.68 3.88
CA PHE A 674 12.87 -19.43 2.43
C PHE A 674 12.99 -20.74 1.63
N GLN A 675 13.75 -21.72 2.10
CA GLN A 675 13.81 -23.05 1.45
C GLN A 675 12.48 -23.78 1.48
N LEU A 676 11.73 -23.72 2.60
CA LEU A 676 10.38 -24.28 2.69
C LEU A 676 9.38 -23.53 1.77
N PHE A 677 9.49 -22.20 1.66
CA PHE A 677 8.62 -21.39 0.80
C PHE A 677 8.89 -21.58 -0.71
N LEU A 678 10.14 -21.90 -1.10
CA LEU A 678 10.53 -22.12 -2.50
C LEU A 678 10.33 -23.56 -3.00
N SER A 679 10.09 -24.52 -2.10
CA SER A 679 9.95 -25.95 -2.44
C SER A 679 8.74 -26.25 -3.36
N PRO A 680 7.54 -25.70 -3.16
CA PRO A 680 6.38 -25.99 -4.03
C PRO A 680 6.51 -25.40 -5.44
N HIS A 681 7.17 -24.26 -5.59
CA HIS A 681 7.18 -23.51 -6.85
C HIS A 681 8.24 -23.96 -7.86
N ARG A 682 9.33 -24.60 -7.43
CA ARG A 682 10.33 -25.14 -8.37
C ARG A 682 9.83 -26.36 -9.15
N THR A 683 8.97 -27.19 -8.55
CA THR A 683 8.44 -28.40 -9.21
C THR A 683 7.38 -28.06 -10.28
N ALA A 684 6.61 -26.98 -10.08
CA ALA A 684 5.59 -26.55 -11.05
C ALA A 684 6.19 -25.94 -12.33
N ILE A 685 7.25 -25.13 -12.20
CA ILE A 685 7.86 -24.41 -13.34
C ILE A 685 8.63 -25.36 -14.28
N ILE A 686 9.10 -26.51 -13.79
CA ILE A 686 9.80 -27.52 -14.61
C ILE A 686 8.83 -28.36 -15.45
N LEU A 687 7.54 -28.45 -15.08
CA LEU A 687 6.53 -29.21 -15.84
C LEU A 687 5.89 -28.38 -16.97
N ASP A 688 5.57 -27.09 -16.74
CA ASP A 688 4.91 -26.25 -17.76
C ASP A 688 5.83 -25.80 -18.93
N PHE A 689 7.15 -26.01 -18.80
CA PHE A 689 8.11 -25.76 -19.88
C PHE A 689 8.35 -26.94 -20.83
N ARG A 690 7.89 -28.16 -20.48
CA ARG A 690 8.16 -29.37 -21.29
C ARG A 690 7.10 -29.63 -22.37
N ASP A 691 5.89 -29.08 -22.21
CA ASP A 691 4.76 -29.31 -23.12
C ASP A 691 4.62 -28.27 -24.26
N LYS A 692 5.52 -27.28 -24.34
CA LYS A 692 5.45 -26.18 -25.34
C LYS A 692 6.45 -26.24 -26.48
N PHE A 693 7.45 -27.12 -26.43
CA PHE A 693 8.40 -27.35 -27.53
C PHE A 693 8.86 -28.83 -27.56
N PRO A 694 8.18 -29.70 -28.32
CA PRO A 694 8.87 -30.85 -28.89
C PRO A 694 9.81 -30.36 -30.02
N ASP A 695 10.93 -31.06 -30.20
CA ASP A 695 11.92 -30.87 -31.27
C ASP A 695 12.74 -29.56 -31.25
N THR A 696 13.83 -29.57 -30.47
CA THR A 696 15.18 -29.19 -30.95
C THR A 696 16.26 -29.77 -30.02
N ASN A 697 17.39 -30.19 -30.59
CA ASN A 697 18.51 -30.84 -29.88
C ASN A 697 19.24 -29.90 -28.91
#